data_AF-A0A2G9IEF5-F1
#
_entry.id   AF-A0A2G9IEF5-F1
#
_cell.length_a   1.000
_cell.length_b   1.000
_cell.length_c   1.000
_cell.angle_alpha   90.00
_cell.angle_beta   90.00
_cell.angle_gamma   90.00
#
_symmetry.space_group_name_H-M   'P 1'
#
loop_
_entity.id
_entity.type
_entity.pdbx_description
1 polymer ?
#
loop_
_entity_poly.entity_id
_entity_poly.type
_entity_poly.pdbx_seq_one_letter_code
_entity_poly.pdbx_strand_id
1 'polypeptide(L)'
;MIDRPTVDRILEATNIVDVISEYVSLRKAGTSYKGLCPFHDDRTPSFSVSPAKGVYKCFSCGEAGNAVNFIMKHDQMTYPEALKVLAKKYGIEVKERELTTEEKQLENERESMFLVNEWAAKHFSDILHNHVDGKAIGLQYFRSRGFRDDIIEKFQLGFCLTGKQDFTNAALKAGYKAEYLVKTGLCFERDNGELLDRFNGRVIFPWLNVSGKVIAFGGRLLDSRTKGISQKYVNSPGSEIYQKDHALYGIYQAKKAIAKFDLVYMVEGYTDVVSMHQCGIENVVANSGTALSVFQIKLLRRFTSNIVLLYDGDEAGQHAALRGTDMLLSEGMNVKVLLLPDGKDPDELARNLTAEDFRKYIEENQTDFIVFKINVLLKGVTDPVKRSEAINSIVQSIAVIKDPILRDTYLRECAHRTGMKENTLIAQMNRFIYNDKEQQRKEQVREAEQSASEQQVLRPATPMQQASKVETMLVQAIVRDGEKIIIRDVQDDETGERISLNVAQYIAYDLGLDNLSFSNPLSVQILTEAIEHSGEEGFKAEEYFTHHSDILVSTLAIKLSVDRFQLSESMQIKEREVDLRDRIMHLILDYRMDYVEQHLKELQASLSTESDLNKTMEIMGEIKKMQDMRNVLARKLGNDIVV
;
A
#
# COMPACT_ATOMS: atom_id res chain seq x y z
N MET A 1 14.98 -11.24 -1.90
CA MET A 1 15.72 -10.02 -2.31
C MET A 1 17.15 -10.44 -2.63
N ILE A 2 17.74 -9.99 -3.74
CA ILE A 2 19.14 -10.32 -4.09
C ILE A 2 20.04 -9.55 -3.11
N ASP A 3 21.00 -10.23 -2.49
CA ASP A 3 21.92 -9.60 -1.55
C ASP A 3 22.80 -8.55 -2.25
N ARG A 4 23.12 -7.48 -1.53
CA ARG A 4 23.89 -6.35 -2.07
C ARG A 4 25.24 -6.77 -2.68
N PRO A 5 26.04 -7.67 -2.06
CA PRO A 5 27.25 -8.20 -2.68
C PRO A 5 27.00 -8.90 -4.03
N THR A 6 25.92 -9.67 -4.18
CA THR A 6 25.54 -10.26 -5.47
C THR A 6 25.14 -9.22 -6.51
N VAL A 7 24.38 -8.18 -6.12
CA VAL A 7 24.05 -7.07 -7.02
C VAL A 7 25.32 -6.38 -7.52
N ASP A 8 26.26 -6.09 -6.63
CA ASP A 8 27.52 -5.43 -6.97
C ASP A 8 28.36 -6.31 -7.92
N ARG A 9 28.46 -7.62 -7.67
CA ARG A 9 29.12 -8.58 -8.59
C ARG A 9 28.48 -8.59 -9.98
N ILE A 10 27.15 -8.54 -10.06
CA ILE A 10 26.42 -8.49 -11.34
C ILE A 10 26.75 -7.21 -12.09
N LEU A 11 26.73 -6.06 -11.40
CA LEU A 11 27.01 -4.77 -12.00
C LEU A 11 28.47 -4.65 -12.47
N GLU A 12 29.43 -5.15 -11.69
CA GLU A 12 30.86 -5.14 -12.03
C GLU A 12 31.18 -6.04 -13.23
N ALA A 13 30.57 -7.23 -13.31
CA ALA A 13 30.77 -8.14 -14.44
C ALA A 13 30.04 -7.67 -15.70
N THR A 14 29.04 -6.80 -15.56
CA THR A 14 28.21 -6.39 -16.69
C THR A 14 28.94 -5.41 -17.60
N ASN A 15 29.27 -5.87 -18.80
CA ASN A 15 29.68 -4.98 -19.89
C ASN A 15 28.44 -4.42 -20.62
N ILE A 16 28.23 -3.12 -20.51
CA ILE A 16 27.09 -2.44 -21.12
C ILE A 16 27.06 -2.57 -22.65
N VAL A 17 28.21 -2.62 -23.32
CA VAL A 17 28.27 -2.75 -24.78
C VAL A 17 27.72 -4.12 -25.19
N ASP A 18 28.13 -5.18 -24.49
CA ASP A 18 27.74 -6.55 -24.80
C ASP A 18 26.25 -6.80 -24.50
N VAL A 19 25.71 -6.10 -23.50
CA VAL A 19 24.26 -6.13 -23.22
C VAL A 19 23.48 -5.43 -24.32
N ILE A 20 23.84 -4.19 -24.66
CA ILE A 20 23.06 -3.40 -25.61
C ILE A 20 23.21 -3.93 -27.05
N SER A 21 24.39 -4.46 -27.40
CA SER A 21 24.67 -4.97 -28.76
C SER A 21 23.80 -6.17 -29.16
N GLU A 22 23.16 -6.85 -28.21
CA GLU A 22 22.17 -7.90 -28.50
C GLU A 22 20.86 -7.35 -29.07
N TYR A 23 20.55 -6.10 -28.77
CA TYR A 23 19.29 -5.46 -29.15
C TYR A 23 19.48 -4.41 -30.24
N VAL A 24 20.63 -3.75 -30.27
CA VAL A 24 20.91 -2.61 -31.15
C VAL A 24 22.22 -2.82 -31.88
N SER A 25 22.22 -2.59 -33.19
CA SER A 25 23.46 -2.54 -33.98
C SER A 25 24.29 -1.30 -33.60
N LEU A 26 25.38 -1.53 -32.87
CA LEU A 26 26.31 -0.48 -32.43
C LEU A 26 27.54 -0.42 -33.34
N ARG A 27 27.97 0.79 -33.71
CA ARG A 27 29.21 1.06 -34.43
C ARG A 27 30.16 1.88 -33.56
N LYS A 28 31.45 1.50 -33.54
CA LYS A 28 32.45 2.21 -32.76
C LYS A 28 32.67 3.63 -33.29
N ALA A 29 32.62 4.61 -32.41
CA ALA A 29 32.81 6.03 -32.71
C ALA A 29 33.72 6.65 -31.64
N GLY A 30 35.04 6.59 -31.87
CA GLY A 30 36.06 7.00 -30.91
C GLY A 30 36.11 6.06 -29.70
N THR A 31 35.96 6.62 -28.50
CA THR A 31 35.95 5.88 -27.22
C THR A 31 34.57 5.33 -26.84
N SER A 32 33.53 5.65 -27.61
CA SER A 32 32.15 5.25 -27.39
C SER A 32 31.60 4.47 -28.60
N TYR A 33 30.42 3.91 -28.46
CA TYR A 33 29.68 3.25 -29.52
C TYR A 33 28.43 4.04 -29.86
N LYS A 34 28.04 4.10 -31.13
CA LYS A 34 26.82 4.78 -31.59
C LYS A 34 25.90 3.83 -32.35
N GLY A 35 24.60 4.00 -32.18
CA GLY A 35 23.56 3.25 -32.88
C GLY A 35 22.26 4.05 -33.00
N LEU A 36 21.25 3.41 -33.58
CA LEU A 36 19.88 3.93 -33.53
C LEU A 36 19.30 3.67 -32.14
N CYS A 37 18.50 4.61 -31.64
CA CYS A 37 17.89 4.44 -30.33
C CYS A 37 16.76 3.40 -30.41
N PRO A 38 16.70 2.39 -29.51
CA PRO A 38 15.61 1.42 -29.52
C PRO A 38 14.32 1.95 -28.87
N PHE A 39 14.36 3.12 -28.25
CA PHE A 39 13.26 3.67 -27.46
C PHE A 39 12.43 4.74 -28.19
N HIS A 40 12.87 5.19 -29.37
CA HIS A 40 12.12 6.09 -30.23
C HIS A 40 12.51 5.87 -31.68
N ASP A 41 11.68 6.31 -32.61
CA ASP A 41 11.93 6.12 -34.04
C ASP A 41 12.94 7.16 -34.54
N ASP A 42 14.20 6.74 -34.72
CA ASP A 42 15.32 7.61 -35.11
C ASP A 42 15.88 7.21 -36.48
N ARG A 43 16.13 8.21 -37.34
CA ARG A 43 16.77 8.03 -38.65
C ARG A 43 18.27 8.28 -38.61
N THR A 44 18.79 8.83 -37.51
CA THR A 44 20.19 9.18 -37.34
C THR A 44 20.76 8.50 -36.09
N PRO A 45 22.03 8.04 -36.08
CA PRO A 45 22.59 7.41 -34.88
C PRO A 45 22.80 8.41 -33.71
N SER A 46 21.77 8.62 -32.89
CA SER A 46 21.80 9.50 -31.71
C SER A 46 22.06 8.75 -30.39
N PHE A 47 22.00 7.42 -30.41
CA PHE A 47 22.17 6.58 -29.22
C PHE A 47 23.66 6.28 -29.01
N SER A 48 24.22 6.74 -27.90
CA SER A 48 25.63 6.59 -27.56
C SER A 48 25.82 5.72 -26.33
N VAL A 49 26.71 4.74 -26.40
CA VAL A 49 27.09 3.84 -25.31
C VAL A 49 28.55 4.09 -24.94
N SER A 50 28.81 4.39 -23.67
CA SER A 50 30.15 4.66 -23.15
C SER A 50 30.63 3.48 -22.30
N PRO A 51 31.52 2.61 -22.82
CA PRO A 51 32.03 1.45 -22.08
C PRO A 51 32.73 1.87 -20.79
N ALA A 52 33.60 2.89 -20.88
CA ALA A 52 34.38 3.41 -19.75
C ALA A 52 33.53 3.98 -18.60
N LYS A 53 32.28 4.38 -18.88
CA LYS A 53 31.36 4.93 -17.89
C LYS A 53 30.25 3.94 -17.50
N GLY A 54 30.15 2.79 -18.16
CA GLY A 54 29.07 1.82 -17.94
C GLY A 54 27.66 2.37 -18.20
N VAL A 55 27.50 3.39 -19.05
CA VAL A 55 26.21 4.06 -19.30
C VAL A 55 25.92 4.28 -20.78
N TYR A 56 24.64 4.36 -21.12
CA TYR A 56 24.14 4.82 -22.41
C TYR A 56 23.45 6.18 -22.29
N LYS A 57 23.41 6.92 -23.39
CA LYS A 57 22.61 8.14 -23.54
C LYS A 57 22.16 8.32 -24.99
N CYS A 58 20.87 8.58 -25.18
CA CYS A 58 20.29 9.05 -26.42
C CYS A 58 20.32 10.58 -26.43
N PHE A 59 20.93 11.18 -27.43
CA PHE A 59 20.99 12.64 -27.56
C PHE A 59 19.74 13.26 -28.20
N SER A 60 18.88 12.45 -28.81
CA SER A 60 17.62 12.93 -29.41
C SER A 60 16.47 12.95 -28.41
N CYS A 61 16.18 11.81 -27.76
CA CYS A 61 15.07 11.70 -26.81
C CYS A 61 15.46 11.94 -25.33
N GLY A 62 16.75 12.05 -25.02
CA GLY A 62 17.25 12.32 -23.66
C GLY A 62 17.53 11.08 -22.81
N GLU A 63 17.09 9.90 -23.26
CA GLU A 63 17.14 8.66 -22.47
C GLU A 63 18.55 8.25 -22.07
N ALA A 64 18.76 7.97 -20.79
CA ALA A 64 20.05 7.56 -20.26
C ALA A 64 19.90 6.54 -19.14
N GLY A 65 20.93 5.71 -18.95
CA GLY A 65 20.93 4.69 -17.90
C GLY A 65 22.13 3.75 -17.99
N ASN A 66 22.17 2.77 -17.08
CA ASN A 66 23.11 1.67 -17.13
C ASN A 66 22.50 0.44 -17.85
N ALA A 67 23.24 -0.67 -17.91
CA ALA A 67 22.78 -1.91 -18.53
C ALA A 67 21.49 -2.48 -17.92
N VAL A 68 21.31 -2.35 -16.59
CA VAL A 68 20.09 -2.79 -15.90
C VAL A 68 18.92 -1.92 -16.33
N ASN A 69 19.08 -0.59 -16.34
CA ASN A 69 18.04 0.34 -16.79
C ASN A 69 17.64 0.07 -18.25
N PHE A 70 18.62 -0.26 -19.09
CA PHE A 70 18.38 -0.61 -20.49
C PHE A 70 17.44 -1.82 -20.59
N ILE A 71 17.77 -2.93 -19.92
CA ILE A 71 16.97 -4.16 -19.94
C ILE A 71 15.60 -3.92 -19.31
N MET A 72 15.54 -3.23 -18.17
CA MET A 72 14.27 -2.89 -17.52
C MET A 72 13.35 -2.15 -18.47
N LYS A 73 13.87 -1.17 -19.22
CA LYS A 73 13.07 -0.35 -20.12
C LYS A 73 12.80 -1.03 -21.47
N HIS A 74 13.75 -1.80 -21.99
CA HIS A 74 13.60 -2.51 -23.26
C HIS A 74 12.66 -3.72 -23.10
N ASP A 75 12.92 -4.58 -22.12
CA ASP A 75 12.18 -5.82 -21.88
C ASP A 75 11.00 -5.63 -20.92
N GLN A 76 10.81 -4.42 -20.38
CA GLN A 76 9.70 -4.04 -19.49
C GLN A 76 9.65 -4.92 -18.23
N MET A 77 10.80 -5.11 -17.60
CA MET A 77 11.00 -5.96 -16.43
C MET A 77 11.30 -5.14 -15.18
N THR A 78 11.04 -5.72 -14.01
CA THR A 78 11.40 -5.13 -12.71
C THR A 78 12.92 -5.20 -12.47
N TYR A 79 13.43 -4.38 -11.55
CA TYR A 79 14.86 -4.35 -11.22
C TYR A 79 15.42 -5.72 -10.79
N PRO A 80 14.75 -6.53 -9.93
CA PRO A 80 15.23 -7.86 -9.60
C PRO A 80 15.22 -8.83 -10.78
N GLU A 81 14.21 -8.77 -11.65
CA GLU A 81 14.14 -9.60 -12.85
C GLU A 81 15.27 -9.27 -13.83
N ALA A 82 15.54 -7.99 -14.06
CA ALA A 82 16.65 -7.53 -14.91
C ALA A 82 18.01 -7.97 -14.35
N LEU A 83 18.19 -7.93 -13.02
CA LEU A 83 19.38 -8.47 -12.37
C LEU A 83 19.51 -9.99 -12.55
N LYS A 84 18.41 -10.76 -12.49
CA LYS A 84 18.43 -12.21 -12.75
C LYS A 84 18.82 -12.53 -14.19
N VAL A 85 18.32 -11.76 -15.16
CA VAL A 85 18.70 -11.90 -16.58
C VAL A 85 20.20 -11.65 -16.77
N LEU A 86 20.73 -10.58 -16.19
CA LEU A 86 22.16 -10.27 -16.25
C LEU A 86 23.00 -11.32 -15.51
N ALA A 87 22.59 -11.75 -14.32
CA ALA A 87 23.31 -12.76 -13.57
C ALA A 87 23.42 -14.09 -14.34
N LYS A 88 22.33 -14.53 -14.97
CA LYS A 88 22.32 -15.72 -15.83
C LYS A 88 23.27 -15.57 -17.02
N LYS A 89 23.30 -14.39 -17.64
CA LYS A 89 24.18 -14.10 -18.78
C LYS A 89 25.67 -14.14 -18.42
N TYR A 90 26.04 -13.61 -17.27
CA TYR A 90 27.43 -13.57 -16.79
C TYR A 90 27.80 -14.77 -15.92
N GLY A 91 26.93 -15.78 -15.79
CA GLY A 91 27.18 -16.99 -15.00
C GLY A 91 27.35 -16.72 -13.50
N ILE A 92 26.78 -15.62 -12.99
CA ILE A 92 26.86 -15.25 -11.58
C ILE A 92 25.75 -15.96 -10.83
N GLU A 93 26.14 -16.84 -9.91
CA GLU A 93 25.21 -17.50 -9.02
C GLU A 93 24.57 -16.48 -8.07
N VAL A 94 23.28 -16.24 -8.29
CA VAL A 94 22.43 -15.48 -7.37
C VAL A 94 22.02 -16.43 -6.27
N LYS A 95 22.68 -16.33 -5.10
CA LYS A 95 22.27 -17.08 -3.92
C LYS A 95 20.89 -16.57 -3.52
N GLU A 96 19.87 -17.33 -3.88
CA GLU A 96 18.53 -17.09 -3.37
C GLU A 96 18.58 -17.31 -1.87
N ARG A 97 18.07 -16.33 -1.11
CA ARG A 97 17.73 -16.57 0.30
C ARG A 97 16.90 -17.85 0.31
N GLU A 98 17.31 -18.85 1.09
CA GLU A 98 16.45 -20.01 1.32
C GLU A 98 15.16 -19.48 1.93
N LEU A 99 14.09 -19.54 1.12
CA LEU A 99 12.78 -19.19 1.57
C LEU A 99 12.43 -20.08 2.76
N THR A 100 11.90 -19.48 3.81
CA THR A 100 11.39 -20.26 4.95
C THR A 100 10.33 -21.24 4.44
N THR A 101 10.05 -22.29 5.22
CA THR A 101 8.98 -23.25 4.85
C THR A 101 7.65 -22.54 4.57
N GLU A 102 7.36 -21.47 5.32
CA GLU A 102 6.19 -20.62 5.12
C GLU A 102 6.25 -19.82 3.81
N GLU A 103 7.39 -19.19 3.50
CA GLU A 103 7.54 -18.43 2.25
C GLU A 103 7.49 -19.35 1.01
N LYS A 104 8.05 -20.56 1.09
CA LYS A 104 7.93 -21.58 0.04
C LYS A 104 6.48 -22.01 -0.14
N GLN A 105 5.75 -22.20 0.96
CA GLN A 105 4.33 -22.55 0.91
C GLN A 105 3.51 -21.43 0.25
N LEU A 106 3.77 -20.17 0.61
CA LEU A 106 3.09 -19.00 0.05
C LEU A 106 3.40 -18.83 -1.44
N GLU A 107 4.64 -19.05 -1.87
CA GLU A 107 5.02 -19.04 -3.28
C GLU A 107 4.34 -20.19 -4.06
N ASN A 108 4.36 -21.41 -3.52
CA ASN A 108 3.67 -22.57 -4.11
C ASN A 108 2.15 -22.33 -4.24
N GLU A 109 1.54 -21.67 -3.26
CA GLU A 109 0.12 -21.28 -3.33
C GLU A 109 -0.13 -20.28 -4.45
N ARG A 110 0.69 -19.23 -4.57
CA ARG A 110 0.57 -18.24 -5.64
C ARG A 110 0.79 -18.86 -7.01
N GLU A 111 1.77 -19.75 -7.16
CA GLU A 111 2.00 -20.49 -8.41
C GLU A 111 0.80 -21.36 -8.78
N SER A 112 0.22 -22.06 -7.81
CA SER A 112 -1.00 -22.86 -8.01
C SER A 112 -2.17 -22.00 -8.49
N MET A 113 -2.34 -20.80 -7.92
CA MET A 113 -3.36 -19.84 -8.38
C MET A 113 -3.11 -19.36 -9.82
N PHE A 114 -1.86 -19.05 -10.18
CA PHE A 114 -1.53 -18.68 -11.56
C PHE A 114 -1.83 -19.80 -12.55
N LEU A 115 -1.48 -21.04 -12.22
CA LEU A 115 -1.74 -22.20 -13.07
C LEU A 115 -3.24 -22.42 -13.29
N VAL A 116 -4.04 -22.29 -12.24
CA VAL A 116 -5.51 -22.38 -12.31
C VAL A 116 -6.08 -21.29 -13.21
N ASN A 117 -5.66 -20.04 -13.03
CA ASN A 117 -6.13 -18.93 -13.87
C ASN A 117 -5.70 -19.07 -15.33
N GLU A 118 -4.46 -19.48 -15.59
CA GLU A 118 -3.99 -19.69 -16.96
C GLU A 118 -4.79 -20.80 -17.66
N TRP A 119 -5.08 -21.89 -16.95
CA TRP A 119 -5.93 -22.94 -17.46
C TRP A 119 -7.37 -22.46 -17.68
N ALA A 120 -7.94 -21.70 -16.74
CA ALA A 120 -9.29 -21.16 -16.87
C ALA A 120 -9.42 -20.23 -18.08
N ALA A 121 -8.43 -19.37 -18.34
CA ALA A 121 -8.40 -18.52 -19.52
C ALA A 121 -8.39 -19.33 -20.82
N LYS A 122 -7.55 -20.37 -20.89
CA LYS A 122 -7.51 -21.31 -22.04
C LYS A 122 -8.84 -22.03 -22.20
N HIS A 123 -9.45 -22.50 -21.11
CA HIS A 123 -10.73 -23.18 -21.12
C HIS A 123 -11.86 -22.26 -21.63
N PHE A 124 -11.97 -21.03 -21.12
CA PHE A 124 -13.00 -20.10 -21.58
C PHE A 124 -12.83 -19.69 -23.05
N SER A 125 -11.58 -19.52 -23.50
CA SER A 125 -11.27 -19.26 -24.92
C SER A 125 -11.61 -20.46 -25.79
N ASP A 126 -11.27 -21.69 -25.36
CA ASP A 126 -11.65 -22.92 -26.06
C ASP A 126 -13.18 -23.07 -26.18
N ILE A 127 -13.92 -22.84 -25.08
CA ILE A 127 -15.37 -22.84 -25.11
C ILE A 127 -15.90 -21.82 -26.12
N LEU A 128 -15.40 -20.59 -26.11
CA LEU A 128 -15.80 -19.54 -27.06
C LEU A 128 -15.64 -19.99 -28.53
N HIS A 129 -14.51 -20.63 -28.84
CA HIS A 129 -14.14 -20.97 -30.21
C HIS A 129 -14.60 -22.35 -30.68
N ASN A 130 -14.87 -23.29 -29.78
CA ASN A 130 -15.12 -24.69 -30.14
C ASN A 130 -16.46 -25.23 -29.65
N HIS A 131 -17.04 -24.71 -28.57
CA HIS A 131 -18.34 -25.15 -28.06
C HIS A 131 -19.50 -24.52 -28.86
N VAL A 132 -20.61 -25.26 -29.01
CA VAL A 132 -21.80 -24.80 -29.76
C VAL A 132 -22.36 -23.50 -29.16
N ASP A 133 -22.56 -23.47 -27.84
CA ASP A 133 -23.04 -22.27 -27.14
C ASP A 133 -22.03 -21.13 -27.12
N GLY A 134 -20.73 -21.45 -27.06
CA GLY A 134 -19.68 -20.44 -27.15
C GLY A 134 -19.71 -19.71 -28.47
N LYS A 135 -19.88 -20.43 -29.59
CA LYS A 135 -20.04 -19.84 -30.93
C LYS A 135 -21.36 -19.09 -31.08
N ALA A 136 -22.48 -19.73 -30.71
CA ALA A 136 -23.82 -19.20 -30.95
C ALA A 136 -24.15 -17.98 -30.09
N ILE A 137 -23.62 -17.92 -28.86
CA ILE A 137 -23.95 -16.88 -27.88
C ILE A 137 -22.75 -15.94 -27.67
N GLY A 138 -21.61 -16.47 -27.21
CA GLY A 138 -20.45 -15.66 -26.84
C GLY A 138 -19.78 -14.98 -28.02
N LEU A 139 -19.40 -15.74 -29.05
CA LEU A 139 -18.70 -15.22 -30.23
C LEU A 139 -19.63 -14.33 -31.05
N GLN A 140 -20.90 -14.71 -31.19
CA GLN A 140 -21.91 -13.88 -31.83
C GLN A 140 -22.06 -12.53 -31.12
N TYR A 141 -22.02 -12.50 -29.77
CA TYR A 141 -22.04 -11.25 -29.01
C TYR A 141 -20.83 -10.37 -29.34
N PHE A 142 -19.61 -10.90 -29.29
CA PHE A 142 -18.42 -10.11 -29.59
C PHE A 142 -18.43 -9.57 -31.03
N ARG A 143 -18.82 -10.39 -32.00
CA ARG A 143 -18.96 -9.97 -33.40
C ARG A 143 -20.08 -8.95 -33.59
N SER A 144 -21.19 -9.05 -32.85
CA SER A 144 -22.26 -8.04 -32.86
C SER A 144 -21.83 -6.68 -32.33
N ARG A 145 -20.81 -6.67 -31.45
CA ARG A 145 -20.12 -5.46 -30.99
C ARG A 145 -19.05 -4.96 -31.97
N GLY A 146 -18.84 -5.68 -33.07
CA GLY A 146 -17.86 -5.34 -34.09
C GLY A 146 -16.44 -5.84 -33.78
N PHE A 147 -16.24 -6.71 -32.78
CA PHE A 147 -14.91 -7.24 -32.48
C PHE A 147 -14.45 -8.24 -33.53
N ARG A 148 -13.26 -7.99 -34.08
CA ARG A 148 -12.58 -8.87 -35.03
C ARG A 148 -11.91 -10.02 -34.29
N ASP A 149 -11.80 -11.16 -34.98
CA ASP A 149 -11.26 -12.39 -34.39
C ASP A 149 -9.79 -12.20 -33.91
N ASP A 150 -8.97 -11.41 -34.61
CA ASP A 150 -7.59 -11.09 -34.19
C ASP A 150 -7.55 -10.37 -32.83
N ILE A 151 -8.52 -9.51 -32.55
CA ILE A 151 -8.64 -8.77 -31.28
C ILE A 151 -9.18 -9.68 -30.18
N ILE A 152 -10.14 -10.53 -30.50
CA ILE A 152 -10.68 -11.55 -29.57
C ILE A 152 -9.54 -12.45 -29.08
N GLU A 153 -8.68 -12.93 -29.98
CA GLU A 153 -7.50 -13.73 -29.65
C GLU A 153 -6.45 -12.92 -28.86
N LYS A 154 -6.14 -11.69 -29.30
CA LYS A 154 -5.16 -10.80 -28.62
C LYS A 154 -5.50 -10.54 -27.15
N PHE A 155 -6.79 -10.43 -26.83
CA PHE A 155 -7.27 -10.22 -25.46
C PHE A 155 -7.65 -11.52 -24.74
N GLN A 156 -7.47 -12.68 -25.38
CA GLN A 156 -7.83 -13.99 -24.83
C GLN A 156 -9.29 -14.04 -24.36
N LEU A 157 -10.19 -13.37 -25.08
CA LEU A 157 -11.59 -13.31 -24.69
C LEU A 157 -12.19 -14.72 -24.70
N GLY A 158 -13.15 -14.96 -23.81
CA GLY A 158 -13.71 -16.28 -23.59
C GLY A 158 -15.22 -16.26 -23.32
N PHE A 159 -15.77 -17.45 -23.10
CA PHE A 159 -17.16 -17.64 -22.69
C PHE A 159 -17.26 -18.70 -21.60
N CYS A 160 -18.06 -18.42 -20.59
CA CYS A 160 -18.42 -19.40 -19.55
C CYS A 160 -19.86 -19.87 -19.79
N LEU A 161 -20.04 -21.19 -19.80
CA LEU A 161 -21.33 -21.84 -20.08
C LEU A 161 -22.39 -21.45 -19.03
N THR A 162 -23.66 -21.65 -19.38
CA THR A 162 -24.79 -21.22 -18.55
C THR A 162 -25.06 -22.13 -17.36
N GLY A 163 -24.58 -23.38 -17.39
CA GLY A 163 -24.70 -24.32 -16.28
C GLY A 163 -23.96 -23.80 -15.05
N LYS A 164 -24.48 -24.17 -13.88
CA LYS A 164 -23.98 -23.61 -12.60
C LYS A 164 -22.67 -24.23 -12.12
N GLN A 165 -22.26 -25.36 -12.71
CA GLN A 165 -21.09 -26.14 -12.30
C GLN A 165 -20.30 -26.67 -13.51
N ASP A 166 -20.58 -26.16 -14.71
CA ASP A 166 -19.94 -26.68 -15.93
C ASP A 166 -18.42 -26.45 -15.88
N PHE A 167 -18.01 -25.23 -15.49
CA PHE A 167 -16.61 -24.88 -15.30
C PHE A 167 -16.02 -25.63 -14.10
N THR A 168 -16.72 -25.63 -12.97
CA THR A 168 -16.30 -26.31 -11.74
C THR A 168 -15.98 -27.78 -11.99
N ASN A 169 -16.90 -28.50 -12.64
CA ASN A 169 -16.73 -29.92 -12.94
C ASN A 169 -15.56 -30.16 -13.93
N ALA A 170 -15.40 -29.29 -14.93
CA ALA A 170 -14.27 -29.36 -15.85
C ALA A 170 -12.93 -29.14 -15.14
N ALA A 171 -12.85 -28.17 -14.23
CA ALA A 171 -11.64 -27.85 -13.48
C ALA A 171 -11.24 -28.99 -12.52
N LEU A 172 -12.20 -29.56 -11.80
CA LEU A 172 -11.97 -30.71 -10.91
C LEU A 172 -11.52 -31.94 -11.71
N LYS A 173 -12.14 -32.19 -12.87
CA LYS A 173 -11.74 -33.28 -13.78
C LYS A 173 -10.33 -33.09 -14.35
N ALA A 174 -9.91 -31.84 -14.55
CA ALA A 174 -8.55 -31.50 -14.98
C ALA A 174 -7.51 -31.59 -13.85
N GLY A 175 -7.92 -31.92 -12.62
CA GLY A 175 -7.02 -32.15 -11.48
C GLY A 175 -6.74 -30.91 -10.62
N TYR A 176 -7.46 -29.80 -10.84
CA TYR A 176 -7.33 -28.62 -10.01
C TYR A 176 -8.09 -28.76 -8.69
N LYS A 177 -7.51 -28.26 -7.60
CA LYS A 177 -8.12 -28.34 -6.26
C LYS A 177 -9.20 -27.27 -6.10
N ALA A 178 -10.33 -27.64 -5.51
CA ALA A 178 -11.45 -26.75 -5.19
C ALA A 178 -11.02 -25.48 -4.44
N GLU A 179 -10.09 -25.62 -3.49
CA GLU A 179 -9.52 -24.52 -2.72
C GLU A 179 -8.99 -23.38 -3.60
N TYR A 180 -8.23 -23.70 -4.65
CA TYR A 180 -7.67 -22.67 -5.54
C TYR A 180 -8.71 -22.07 -6.48
N LEU A 181 -9.77 -22.81 -6.83
CA LEU A 181 -10.91 -22.27 -7.59
C LEU A 181 -11.68 -21.22 -6.78
N VAL A 182 -11.80 -21.44 -5.46
CA VAL A 182 -12.42 -20.47 -4.53
C VAL A 182 -11.47 -19.30 -4.25
N LYS A 183 -10.20 -19.55 -3.92
CA LYS A 183 -9.20 -18.50 -3.62
C LYS A 183 -8.96 -17.54 -4.81
N THR A 184 -9.01 -18.04 -6.04
CA THR A 184 -8.92 -17.20 -7.26
C THR A 184 -10.26 -16.54 -7.63
N GLY A 185 -11.35 -16.96 -6.99
CA GLY A 185 -12.69 -16.44 -7.21
C GLY A 185 -13.34 -16.88 -8.51
N LEU A 186 -12.81 -17.89 -9.20
CA LEU A 186 -13.46 -18.53 -10.35
C LEU A 186 -14.75 -19.25 -9.93
N CYS A 187 -14.76 -19.80 -8.72
CA CYS A 187 -15.92 -20.43 -8.10
C CYS A 187 -16.26 -19.75 -6.76
N PHE A 188 -17.45 -20.06 -6.24
CA PHE A 188 -17.83 -19.75 -4.86
C PHE A 188 -18.56 -20.93 -4.25
N GLU A 189 -18.39 -21.09 -2.94
CA GLU A 189 -19.04 -22.14 -2.16
C GLU A 189 -20.31 -21.58 -1.52
N ARG A 190 -21.38 -22.38 -1.51
CA ARG A 190 -22.62 -22.08 -0.76
C ARG A 190 -22.58 -22.71 0.63
N ASP A 191 -23.47 -22.28 1.51
CA ASP A 191 -23.60 -22.81 2.89
C ASP A 191 -23.81 -24.34 2.95
N ASN A 192 -24.32 -24.94 1.87
CA ASN A 192 -24.52 -26.39 1.74
C ASN A 192 -23.28 -27.15 1.23
N GLY A 193 -22.12 -26.48 1.08
CA GLY A 193 -20.88 -27.05 0.53
C GLY A 193 -20.86 -27.19 -0.99
N GLU A 194 -21.87 -26.67 -1.70
CA GLU A 194 -21.94 -26.74 -3.15
C GLU A 194 -21.02 -25.68 -3.79
N LEU A 195 -20.07 -26.14 -4.61
CA LEU A 195 -19.18 -25.28 -5.37
C LEU A 195 -19.84 -24.90 -6.71
N LEU A 196 -19.92 -23.60 -6.99
CA LEU A 196 -20.61 -23.06 -8.17
C LEU A 196 -19.73 -22.10 -8.98
N ASP A 197 -20.00 -22.03 -10.27
CA ASP A 197 -19.34 -21.15 -11.23
C ASP A 197 -19.71 -19.68 -10.99
N ARG A 198 -18.72 -18.81 -10.79
CA ARG A 198 -18.97 -17.37 -10.60
C ARG A 198 -19.45 -16.69 -11.88
N PHE A 199 -18.93 -17.12 -13.02
CA PHE A 199 -19.10 -16.43 -14.30
C PHE A 199 -20.12 -17.09 -15.23
N ASN A 200 -21.01 -17.93 -14.71
CA ASN A 200 -21.94 -18.71 -15.52
C ASN A 200 -22.76 -17.83 -16.49
N GLY A 201 -22.79 -18.20 -17.77
CA GLY A 201 -23.52 -17.53 -18.83
C GLY A 201 -22.95 -16.16 -19.25
N ARG A 202 -21.67 -15.89 -18.97
CA ARG A 202 -21.03 -14.60 -19.26
C ARG A 202 -19.94 -14.74 -20.32
N VAL A 203 -19.80 -13.70 -21.14
CA VAL A 203 -18.53 -13.48 -21.86
C VAL A 203 -17.46 -13.04 -20.87
N ILE A 204 -16.24 -13.50 -21.10
CA ILE A 204 -15.11 -13.39 -20.18
C ILE A 204 -14.04 -12.47 -20.76
N PHE A 205 -13.53 -11.60 -19.91
CA PHE A 205 -12.42 -10.69 -20.15
C PHE A 205 -11.31 -11.00 -19.14
N PRO A 206 -10.25 -11.74 -19.54
CA PRO A 206 -9.12 -12.00 -18.66
C PRO A 206 -8.33 -10.73 -18.34
N TRP A 207 -7.93 -10.57 -17.08
CA TRP A 207 -7.06 -9.51 -16.61
C TRP A 207 -5.64 -10.05 -16.54
N LEU A 208 -4.74 -9.40 -17.29
CA LEU A 208 -3.34 -9.78 -17.35
C LEU A 208 -2.50 -8.76 -16.57
N ASN A 209 -1.53 -9.24 -15.81
CA ASN A 209 -0.53 -8.36 -15.21
C ASN A 209 0.48 -7.87 -16.27
N VAL A 210 1.43 -7.01 -15.87
CA VAL A 210 2.45 -6.46 -16.79
C VAL A 210 3.28 -7.54 -17.48
N SER A 211 3.50 -8.70 -16.84
CA SER A 211 4.25 -9.84 -17.40
C SER A 211 3.39 -10.77 -18.27
N GLY A 212 2.08 -10.56 -18.35
CA GLY A 212 1.16 -11.34 -19.18
C GLY A 212 0.54 -12.54 -18.47
N LYS A 213 0.76 -12.72 -17.16
CA LYS A 213 0.08 -13.75 -16.39
C LYS A 213 -1.37 -13.34 -16.12
N VAL A 214 -2.29 -14.29 -16.23
CA VAL A 214 -3.72 -14.08 -15.93
C VAL A 214 -3.92 -14.03 -14.42
N ILE A 215 -4.38 -12.89 -13.92
CA ILE A 215 -4.56 -12.64 -12.48
C ILE A 215 -6.02 -12.64 -12.05
N ALA A 216 -6.94 -12.30 -12.95
CA ALA A 216 -8.37 -12.23 -12.66
C ALA A 216 -9.20 -12.30 -13.94
N PHE A 217 -10.51 -12.29 -13.76
CA PHE A 217 -11.50 -12.25 -14.83
C PHE A 217 -12.59 -11.22 -14.53
N GLY A 218 -13.02 -10.53 -15.59
CA GLY A 218 -14.29 -9.81 -15.64
C GLY A 218 -15.28 -10.56 -16.53
N GLY A 219 -16.57 -10.49 -16.19
CA GLY A 219 -17.63 -11.20 -16.90
C GLY A 219 -18.86 -10.33 -17.15
N ARG A 220 -19.35 -10.30 -18.39
CA ARG A 220 -20.59 -9.60 -18.76
C ARG A 220 -21.70 -10.59 -19.09
N LEU A 221 -22.87 -10.40 -18.46
CA LEU A 221 -24.06 -11.19 -18.74
C LEU A 221 -24.67 -10.78 -20.08
N LEU A 222 -25.11 -11.77 -20.85
CA LEU A 222 -25.65 -11.60 -22.19
C LEU A 222 -27.18 -11.63 -22.27
N ASP A 223 -27.86 -11.99 -21.18
CA ASP A 223 -29.31 -12.25 -21.23
C ASP A 223 -30.10 -10.98 -21.56
N SER A 224 -30.97 -11.09 -22.56
CA SER A 224 -31.92 -10.06 -23.00
C SER A 224 -33.20 -10.03 -22.16
N ARG A 225 -33.45 -11.02 -21.30
CA ARG A 225 -34.64 -11.11 -20.43
C ARG A 225 -34.55 -10.25 -19.16
N THR A 226 -33.49 -9.46 -19.01
CA THR A 226 -33.14 -8.77 -17.76
C THR A 226 -33.36 -7.27 -17.78
N LYS A 227 -34.59 -6.86 -18.10
CA LYS A 227 -35.14 -5.66 -17.46
C LYS A 227 -35.32 -5.97 -15.95
N GLY A 228 -34.25 -5.82 -15.16
CA GLY A 228 -34.32 -5.91 -13.69
C GLY A 228 -33.28 -6.77 -12.95
N ILE A 229 -32.25 -7.34 -13.58
CA ILE A 229 -31.13 -7.95 -12.82
C ILE A 229 -30.10 -6.88 -12.45
N SER A 230 -29.74 -6.83 -11.16
CA SER A 230 -28.95 -5.79 -10.52
C SER A 230 -27.45 -5.78 -10.86
N GLN A 231 -26.89 -6.80 -11.53
CA GLN A 231 -25.45 -6.87 -11.83
C GLN A 231 -25.14 -7.38 -13.25
N LYS A 232 -25.10 -6.46 -14.21
CA LYS A 232 -24.69 -6.70 -15.61
C LYS A 232 -23.23 -7.15 -15.73
N TYR A 233 -22.38 -6.72 -14.80
CA TYR A 233 -20.94 -6.99 -14.75
C TYR A 233 -20.54 -7.65 -13.43
N VAL A 234 -19.65 -8.63 -13.50
CA VAL A 234 -19.06 -9.32 -12.33
C VAL A 234 -17.55 -9.38 -12.53
N ASN A 235 -16.79 -8.97 -11.52
CA ASN A 235 -15.32 -9.09 -11.51
C ASN A 235 -14.89 -10.07 -10.44
N SER A 236 -13.70 -10.63 -10.61
CA SER A 236 -13.09 -11.49 -9.59
C SER A 236 -12.93 -10.72 -8.26
N PRO A 237 -13.13 -11.39 -7.10
CA PRO A 237 -12.79 -10.84 -5.79
C PRO A 237 -11.27 -10.65 -5.66
N GLY A 238 -10.83 -9.93 -4.62
CA GLY A 238 -9.41 -9.82 -4.31
C GLY A 238 -8.81 -11.18 -3.93
N SER A 239 -7.56 -11.43 -4.32
CA SER A 239 -6.78 -12.63 -4.01
C SER A 239 -5.29 -12.28 -3.91
N GLU A 240 -4.47 -13.26 -3.51
CA GLU A 240 -3.00 -13.12 -3.43
C GLU A 240 -2.31 -12.76 -4.76
N ILE A 241 -3.00 -13.01 -5.87
CA ILE A 241 -2.51 -12.69 -7.23
C ILE A 241 -3.26 -11.53 -7.88
N TYR A 242 -4.37 -11.06 -7.29
CA TYR A 242 -5.17 -9.97 -7.83
C TYR A 242 -5.66 -9.01 -6.76
N GLN A 243 -5.19 -7.78 -6.86
CA GLN A 243 -5.66 -6.65 -6.07
C GLN A 243 -6.21 -5.59 -7.03
N LYS A 244 -7.47 -5.19 -6.83
CA LYS A 244 -8.20 -4.30 -7.76
C LYS A 244 -7.53 -2.93 -7.91
N ASP A 245 -6.91 -2.46 -6.85
CA ASP A 245 -6.16 -1.21 -6.76
C ASP A 245 -4.74 -1.34 -7.34
N HIS A 246 -4.27 -2.50 -7.78
CA HIS A 246 -2.95 -2.66 -8.42
C HIS A 246 -3.05 -3.01 -9.90
N ALA A 247 -4.19 -3.55 -10.33
CA ALA A 247 -4.39 -4.03 -11.69
C ALA A 247 -5.04 -2.96 -12.58
N LEU A 248 -4.60 -2.90 -13.83
CA LEU A 248 -5.23 -2.13 -14.91
C LEU A 248 -5.50 -3.07 -16.07
N TYR A 249 -6.74 -3.10 -16.54
CA TYR A 249 -7.11 -3.90 -17.71
C TYR A 249 -6.43 -3.34 -18.96
N GLY A 250 -5.91 -4.23 -19.81
CA GLY A 250 -5.20 -3.86 -21.04
C GLY A 250 -3.72 -3.51 -20.86
N ILE A 251 -3.19 -3.43 -19.63
CA ILE A 251 -1.81 -2.97 -19.41
C ILE A 251 -0.76 -3.83 -20.13
N TYR A 252 -0.96 -5.16 -20.17
CA TYR A 252 -0.07 -6.07 -20.87
C TYR A 252 -0.01 -5.78 -22.37
N GLN A 253 -1.16 -5.55 -22.98
CA GLN A 253 -1.31 -5.22 -24.39
C GLN A 253 -0.79 -3.81 -24.69
N ALA A 254 -1.00 -2.86 -23.77
CA ALA A 254 -0.77 -1.44 -23.99
C ALA A 254 0.66 -0.97 -23.66
N LYS A 255 1.39 -1.65 -22.76
CA LYS A 255 2.69 -1.17 -22.22
C LYS A 255 3.70 -0.73 -23.30
N LYS A 256 3.77 -1.44 -24.43
CA LYS A 256 4.68 -1.10 -25.54
C LYS A 256 4.25 0.18 -26.25
N ALA A 257 2.95 0.33 -26.52
CA ALA A 257 2.40 1.52 -27.16
C ALA A 257 2.48 2.73 -26.24
N ILE A 258 2.22 2.55 -24.93
CA ILE A 258 2.35 3.62 -23.92
C ILE A 258 3.77 4.19 -23.93
N ALA A 259 4.79 3.32 -23.88
CA ALA A 259 6.18 3.76 -23.90
C ALA A 259 6.57 4.40 -25.25
N LYS A 260 6.08 3.86 -26.38
CA LYS A 260 6.37 4.38 -27.72
C LYS A 260 5.81 5.78 -27.95
N PHE A 261 4.57 6.02 -27.52
CA PHE A 261 3.88 7.30 -27.72
C PHE A 261 4.07 8.28 -26.56
N ASP A 262 4.76 7.86 -25.49
CA ASP A 262 4.88 8.59 -24.23
C ASP A 262 3.53 9.16 -23.76
N LEU A 263 2.48 8.35 -23.83
CA LEU A 263 1.12 8.74 -23.50
C LEU A 263 0.28 7.51 -23.17
N VAL A 264 -0.54 7.59 -22.12
CA VAL A 264 -1.57 6.59 -21.81
C VAL A 264 -2.96 7.21 -21.83
N TYR A 265 -3.90 6.49 -22.46
CA TYR A 265 -5.33 6.77 -22.41
C TYR A 265 -5.97 5.94 -21.30
N MET A 266 -6.74 6.59 -20.43
CA MET A 266 -7.54 5.92 -19.40
C MET A 266 -9.01 6.00 -19.76
N VAL A 267 -9.67 4.85 -19.81
CA VAL A 267 -11.12 4.69 -20.05
C VAL A 267 -11.76 3.92 -18.90
N GLU A 268 -13.09 3.89 -18.83
CA GLU A 268 -13.82 3.27 -17.71
C GLU A 268 -13.95 1.75 -17.82
N GLY A 269 -14.14 1.23 -19.04
CA GLY A 269 -14.51 -0.15 -19.28
C GLY A 269 -13.48 -0.96 -20.05
N TYR A 270 -13.46 -2.27 -19.81
CA TYR A 270 -12.69 -3.19 -20.64
C TYR A 270 -13.17 -3.24 -22.10
N THR A 271 -14.45 -2.92 -22.35
CA THR A 271 -14.99 -2.92 -23.72
C THR A 271 -14.38 -1.77 -24.51
N ASP A 272 -14.24 -0.60 -23.89
CA ASP A 272 -13.61 0.59 -24.48
C ASP A 272 -12.14 0.34 -24.82
N VAL A 273 -11.40 -0.33 -23.92
CA VAL A 273 -10.02 -0.75 -24.18
C VAL A 273 -9.93 -1.63 -25.42
N VAL A 274 -10.78 -2.67 -25.51
CA VAL A 274 -10.78 -3.59 -26.64
C VAL A 274 -11.14 -2.87 -27.95
N SER A 275 -12.15 -1.99 -27.93
CA SER A 275 -12.57 -1.22 -29.10
C SER A 275 -11.50 -0.22 -29.58
N MET A 276 -10.84 0.48 -28.67
CA MET A 276 -9.77 1.41 -29.00
C MET A 276 -8.52 0.69 -29.52
N HIS A 277 -8.16 -0.45 -28.93
CA HIS A 277 -7.10 -1.30 -29.49
C HIS A 277 -7.44 -1.76 -30.91
N GLN A 278 -8.70 -2.12 -31.15
CA GLN A 278 -9.15 -2.54 -32.46
C GLN A 278 -9.04 -1.45 -33.52
N CYS A 279 -9.31 -0.19 -33.16
CA CYS A 279 -9.15 0.95 -34.07
C CYS A 279 -7.69 1.39 -34.24
N GLY A 280 -6.74 0.75 -33.53
CA GLY A 280 -5.30 1.02 -33.64
C GLY A 280 -4.76 2.01 -32.59
N ILE A 281 -5.58 2.41 -31.62
CA ILE A 281 -5.13 3.14 -30.43
C ILE A 281 -4.80 2.12 -29.33
N GLU A 282 -3.53 1.71 -29.30
CA GLU A 282 -3.10 0.61 -28.43
C GLU A 282 -2.55 1.04 -27.07
N ASN A 283 -2.40 2.34 -26.81
CA ASN A 283 -1.89 2.88 -25.55
C ASN A 283 -3.02 3.20 -24.56
N VAL A 284 -3.98 2.28 -24.42
CA VAL A 284 -5.21 2.47 -23.63
C VAL A 284 -5.33 1.43 -22.52
N VAL A 285 -5.80 1.85 -21.34
CA VAL A 285 -6.04 0.99 -20.18
C VAL A 285 -7.35 1.37 -19.49
N ALA A 286 -7.90 0.47 -18.71
CA ALA A 286 -9.06 0.73 -17.86
C ALA A 286 -8.82 0.30 -16.40
N ASN A 287 -9.45 1.03 -15.48
CA ASN A 287 -9.59 0.58 -14.11
C ASN A 287 -10.88 -0.27 -13.95
N SER A 288 -11.09 -0.90 -12.79
CA SER A 288 -12.23 -1.79 -12.56
C SER A 288 -13.54 -1.03 -12.23
N GLY A 289 -13.73 0.20 -12.73
CA GLY A 289 -14.86 1.06 -12.36
C GLY A 289 -14.80 1.64 -10.94
N THR A 290 -13.61 1.68 -10.35
CA THR A 290 -13.33 2.34 -9.06
C THR A 290 -12.51 3.60 -9.29
N ALA A 291 -12.38 4.49 -8.31
CA ALA A 291 -11.39 5.57 -8.39
C ALA A 291 -9.98 5.00 -8.63
N LEU A 292 -9.16 5.72 -9.40
CA LEU A 292 -7.77 5.35 -9.67
C LEU A 292 -6.96 5.38 -8.36
N SER A 293 -6.15 4.35 -8.12
CA SER A 293 -5.31 4.23 -6.93
C SER A 293 -3.90 4.80 -7.14
N VAL A 294 -3.20 5.09 -6.04
CA VAL A 294 -1.79 5.48 -6.06
C VAL A 294 -0.92 4.38 -6.71
N PHE A 295 -1.22 3.11 -6.46
CA PHE A 295 -0.46 1.98 -7.01
C PHE A 295 -0.62 1.87 -8.53
N GLN A 296 -1.83 2.07 -9.06
CA GLN A 296 -2.09 2.13 -10.50
C GLN A 296 -1.37 3.30 -11.15
N ILE A 297 -1.36 4.47 -10.50
CA ILE A 297 -0.64 5.65 -11.01
C ILE A 297 0.86 5.39 -11.05
N LYS A 298 1.43 4.84 -9.96
CA LYS A 298 2.85 4.46 -9.89
C LYS A 298 3.21 3.39 -10.92
N LEU A 299 2.28 2.47 -11.24
CA LEU A 299 2.46 1.50 -12.31
C LEU A 299 2.56 2.20 -13.67
N LEU A 300 1.66 3.13 -13.99
CA LEU A 300 1.68 3.88 -15.24
C LEU A 300 2.92 4.76 -15.38
N ARG A 301 3.37 5.40 -14.28
CA ARG A 301 4.58 6.23 -14.23
C ARG A 301 5.86 5.51 -14.64
N ARG A 302 5.89 4.17 -14.60
CA ARG A 302 7.02 3.39 -15.10
C ARG A 302 7.18 3.50 -16.62
N PHE A 303 6.08 3.78 -17.32
CA PHE A 303 6.03 3.84 -18.79
C PHE A 303 5.94 5.26 -19.32
N THR A 304 5.14 6.13 -18.68
CA THR A 304 4.95 7.53 -19.09
C THR A 304 4.47 8.39 -17.92
N SER A 305 4.74 9.70 -17.99
CA SER A 305 4.13 10.69 -17.10
C SER A 305 2.91 11.37 -17.72
N ASN A 306 2.57 11.11 -18.99
CA ASN A 306 1.46 11.77 -19.67
C ASN A 306 0.22 10.87 -19.70
N ILE A 307 -0.91 11.39 -19.24
CA ILE A 307 -2.18 10.68 -19.20
C ILE A 307 -3.30 11.56 -19.74
N VAL A 308 -4.15 10.96 -20.58
CA VAL A 308 -5.40 11.55 -21.03
C VAL A 308 -6.54 10.69 -20.49
N LEU A 309 -7.40 11.31 -19.68
CA LEU A 309 -8.62 10.67 -19.18
C LEU A 309 -9.73 10.86 -20.22
N LEU A 310 -10.26 9.78 -20.77
CA LEU A 310 -11.41 9.80 -21.68
C LEU A 310 -12.65 9.36 -20.90
N TYR A 311 -13.57 10.29 -20.72
CA TYR A 311 -14.84 10.05 -20.05
C TYR A 311 -16.02 10.43 -20.94
N ASP A 312 -17.17 9.85 -20.63
CA ASP A 312 -18.43 10.20 -21.25
C ASP A 312 -18.75 11.68 -20.98
N GLY A 313 -19.44 12.33 -21.91
CA GLY A 313 -19.78 13.77 -21.83
C GLY A 313 -20.79 14.14 -20.73
N ASP A 314 -21.37 13.15 -20.05
CA ASP A 314 -22.43 13.35 -19.08
C ASP A 314 -21.94 13.88 -17.71
N GLU A 315 -22.87 14.19 -16.81
CA GLU A 315 -22.51 14.65 -15.46
C GLU A 315 -21.69 13.60 -14.68
N ALA A 316 -21.93 12.31 -14.92
CA ALA A 316 -21.23 11.24 -14.23
C ALA A 316 -19.75 11.19 -14.65
N GLY A 317 -19.46 11.31 -15.94
CA GLY A 317 -18.12 11.41 -16.52
C GLY A 317 -17.39 12.68 -16.10
N GLN A 318 -18.08 13.83 -16.03
CA GLN A 318 -17.52 15.06 -15.46
C GLN A 318 -17.13 14.90 -13.99
N HIS A 319 -18.00 14.30 -13.18
CA HIS A 319 -17.68 14.02 -11.78
C HIS A 319 -16.57 12.97 -11.64
N ALA A 320 -16.51 11.97 -12.53
CA ALA A 320 -15.41 11.00 -12.56
C ALA A 320 -14.08 11.67 -12.89
N ALA A 321 -14.06 12.61 -13.84
CA ALA A 321 -12.87 13.39 -14.20
C ALA A 321 -12.33 14.25 -13.05
N LEU A 322 -13.21 14.78 -12.19
CA LEU A 322 -12.80 15.56 -11.03
C LEU A 322 -12.33 14.67 -9.86
N ARG A 323 -12.85 13.43 -9.76
CA ARG A 323 -12.51 12.49 -8.68
C ARG A 323 -11.21 11.75 -8.98
N GLY A 324 -10.23 11.85 -8.09
CA GLY A 324 -8.97 11.09 -8.18
C GLY A 324 -7.88 11.74 -9.02
N THR A 325 -8.17 12.85 -9.71
CA THR A 325 -7.17 13.54 -10.53
C THR A 325 -6.15 14.33 -9.71
N ASP A 326 -6.51 14.79 -8.52
CA ASP A 326 -5.54 15.38 -7.57
C ASP A 326 -4.44 14.38 -7.21
N MET A 327 -4.76 13.09 -7.16
CA MET A 327 -3.79 12.01 -6.92
C MET A 327 -2.83 11.82 -8.11
N LEU A 328 -3.32 12.00 -9.34
CA LEU A 328 -2.46 11.98 -10.53
C LEU A 328 -1.47 13.15 -10.51
N LEU A 329 -1.95 14.35 -10.19
CA LEU A 329 -1.10 15.55 -10.07
C LEU A 329 -0.06 15.40 -8.94
N SER A 330 -0.45 14.89 -7.78
CA SER A 330 0.45 14.69 -6.64
C SER A 330 1.55 13.66 -6.94
N GLU A 331 1.24 12.63 -7.73
CA GLU A 331 2.22 11.67 -8.22
C GLU A 331 3.05 12.22 -9.41
N GLY A 332 2.79 13.43 -9.88
CA GLY A 332 3.57 14.11 -10.93
C GLY A 332 3.21 13.68 -12.35
N MET A 333 1.96 13.29 -12.58
CA MET A 333 1.43 13.03 -13.93
C MET A 333 1.00 14.34 -14.61
N ASN A 334 1.24 14.44 -15.90
CA ASN A 334 0.68 15.47 -16.78
C ASN A 334 -0.71 15.02 -17.22
N VAL A 335 -1.74 15.60 -16.62
CA VAL A 335 -3.13 15.15 -16.82
C VAL A 335 -3.87 16.04 -17.80
N LYS A 336 -4.41 15.42 -18.83
CA LYS A 336 -5.40 16.02 -19.72
C LYS A 336 -6.72 15.26 -19.62
N VAL A 337 -7.81 15.95 -19.93
CA VAL A 337 -9.16 15.38 -19.94
C VAL A 337 -9.78 15.59 -21.32
N LEU A 338 -10.41 14.55 -21.83
CA LEU A 338 -11.27 14.61 -23.00
C LEU A 338 -12.66 14.13 -22.60
N LEU A 339 -13.64 15.03 -22.69
CA LEU A 339 -15.05 14.65 -22.61
C LEU A 339 -15.53 14.34 -24.02
N LEU A 340 -16.15 13.17 -24.18
CA LEU A 340 -16.79 12.81 -25.44
C LEU A 340 -18.11 13.58 -25.63
N PRO A 341 -18.63 13.70 -26.86
CA PRO A 341 -19.93 14.33 -27.10
C PRO A 341 -21.05 13.60 -26.36
N ASP A 342 -22.09 14.33 -25.96
CA ASP A 342 -23.23 13.79 -25.22
C ASP A 342 -23.78 12.50 -25.85
N GLY A 343 -23.88 11.45 -25.03
CA GLY A 343 -24.44 10.16 -25.41
C GLY A 343 -23.51 9.25 -26.21
N LYS A 344 -22.22 9.59 -26.39
CA LYS A 344 -21.22 8.73 -27.01
C LYS A 344 -20.22 8.19 -26.00
N ASP A 345 -19.94 6.90 -26.07
CA ASP A 345 -18.86 6.24 -25.33
C ASP A 345 -17.60 6.05 -26.21
N PRO A 346 -16.42 5.76 -25.62
CA PRO A 346 -15.21 5.53 -26.41
C PRO A 346 -15.35 4.38 -27.41
N ASP A 347 -16.12 3.35 -27.07
CA ASP A 347 -16.46 2.23 -27.97
C ASP A 347 -17.19 2.69 -29.24
N GLU A 348 -18.26 3.48 -29.11
CA GLU A 348 -19.03 4.00 -30.24
C GLU A 348 -18.21 4.96 -31.10
N LEU A 349 -17.39 5.79 -30.49
CA LEU A 349 -16.48 6.67 -31.22
C LEU A 349 -15.41 5.87 -31.98
N ALA A 350 -14.84 4.84 -31.34
CA ALA A 350 -13.84 3.95 -31.95
C ALA A 350 -14.38 3.14 -33.13
N ARG A 351 -15.69 2.82 -33.12
CA ARG A 351 -16.34 2.11 -34.23
C ARG A 351 -16.57 2.98 -35.46
N ASN A 352 -16.66 4.29 -35.29
CA ASN A 352 -17.04 5.23 -36.36
C ASN A 352 -15.86 6.02 -36.95
N LEU A 353 -14.69 6.02 -36.30
CA LEU A 353 -13.52 6.78 -36.71
C LEU A 353 -12.33 5.88 -37.04
N THR A 354 -11.47 6.34 -37.94
CA THR A 354 -10.16 5.71 -38.16
C THR A 354 -9.20 6.04 -37.00
N ALA A 355 -8.10 5.29 -36.87
CA ALA A 355 -7.06 5.55 -35.87
C ALA A 355 -6.54 6.99 -35.93
N GLU A 356 -6.35 7.51 -37.14
CA GLU A 356 -5.79 8.83 -37.40
C GLU A 356 -6.81 9.92 -37.05
N ASP A 357 -8.06 9.76 -37.50
CA ASP A 357 -9.15 10.69 -37.18
C ASP A 357 -9.43 10.74 -35.68
N PHE A 358 -9.37 9.59 -35.00
CA PHE A 358 -9.55 9.52 -33.56
C PHE A 358 -8.39 10.23 -32.85
N ARG A 359 -7.12 9.96 -33.19
CA ARG A 359 -5.99 10.68 -32.59
C ARG A 359 -6.09 12.18 -32.80
N LYS A 360 -6.43 12.61 -34.02
CA LYS A 360 -6.64 14.02 -34.34
C LYS A 360 -7.79 14.61 -33.51
N TYR A 361 -8.90 13.90 -33.37
CA TYR A 361 -10.01 14.31 -32.52
C TYR A 361 -9.57 14.49 -31.06
N ILE A 362 -8.80 13.55 -30.51
CA ILE A 362 -8.26 13.69 -29.15
C ILE A 362 -7.35 14.90 -29.05
N GLU A 363 -6.42 15.09 -29.99
CA GLU A 363 -5.48 16.20 -29.98
C GLU A 363 -6.17 17.56 -30.02
N GLU A 364 -7.23 17.69 -30.81
CA GLU A 364 -8.00 18.93 -30.99
C GLU A 364 -8.95 19.24 -29.82
N ASN A 365 -9.42 18.23 -29.08
CA ASN A 365 -10.48 18.38 -28.07
C ASN A 365 -10.01 18.14 -26.63
N GLN A 366 -8.85 17.54 -26.41
CA GLN A 366 -8.31 17.35 -25.07
C GLN A 366 -7.99 18.70 -24.42
N THR A 367 -8.29 18.82 -23.13
CA THR A 367 -8.03 20.02 -22.34
C THR A 367 -7.13 19.68 -21.17
N ASP A 368 -6.22 20.60 -20.81
CA ASP A 368 -5.46 20.50 -19.58
C ASP A 368 -6.40 20.39 -18.35
N PHE A 369 -6.07 19.53 -17.38
CA PHE A 369 -6.98 19.28 -16.26
C PHE A 369 -7.28 20.51 -15.40
N ILE A 370 -6.30 21.38 -15.13
CA ILE A 370 -6.55 22.57 -14.31
C ILE A 370 -7.48 23.52 -15.06
N VAL A 371 -7.24 23.69 -16.37
CA VAL A 371 -8.12 24.47 -17.25
C VAL A 371 -9.53 23.87 -17.31
N PHE A 372 -9.64 22.56 -17.43
CA PHE A 372 -10.91 21.83 -17.40
C PHE A 372 -11.66 22.07 -16.10
N LYS A 373 -10.99 21.93 -14.94
CA LYS A 373 -11.57 22.14 -13.61
C LYS A 373 -12.06 23.58 -13.43
N ILE A 374 -11.30 24.57 -13.91
CA ILE A 374 -11.72 25.98 -13.92
C ILE A 374 -13.01 26.15 -14.73
N ASN A 375 -13.04 25.62 -15.96
CA ASN A 375 -14.19 25.77 -16.84
C ASN A 375 -15.44 25.10 -16.26
N VAL A 376 -15.32 23.90 -15.68
CA VAL A 376 -16.46 23.16 -15.11
C VAL A 376 -16.97 23.85 -13.84
N LEU A 377 -16.10 24.20 -12.90
CA LEU A 377 -16.52 24.71 -11.59
C LEU A 377 -16.98 26.18 -11.61
N LEU A 378 -16.57 26.97 -12.59
CA LEU A 378 -16.96 28.39 -12.67
C LEU A 378 -18.07 28.68 -13.69
N LYS A 379 -18.40 27.73 -14.57
CA LYS A 379 -19.43 27.92 -15.59
C LYS A 379 -20.80 28.15 -14.93
N GLY A 380 -21.39 29.32 -15.20
CA GLY A 380 -22.71 29.69 -14.69
C GLY A 380 -22.78 30.02 -13.19
N VAL A 381 -21.64 30.05 -12.48
CA VAL A 381 -21.61 30.38 -11.05
C VAL A 381 -21.56 31.90 -10.85
N THR A 382 -22.67 32.45 -10.37
CA THR A 382 -22.82 33.88 -10.07
C THR A 382 -22.77 34.20 -8.58
N ASP A 383 -23.03 33.21 -7.73
CA ASP A 383 -22.99 33.35 -6.27
C ASP A 383 -21.54 33.53 -5.77
N PRO A 384 -21.23 34.61 -5.03
CA PRO A 384 -19.87 34.88 -4.55
C PRO A 384 -19.29 33.80 -3.62
N VAL A 385 -20.11 33.15 -2.80
CA VAL A 385 -19.68 32.10 -1.86
C VAL A 385 -19.31 30.83 -2.64
N LYS A 386 -20.20 30.36 -3.52
CA LYS A 386 -19.94 29.19 -4.37
C LYS A 386 -18.75 29.43 -5.30
N ARG A 387 -18.60 30.64 -5.82
CA ARG A 387 -17.43 31.02 -6.62
C ARG A 387 -16.14 30.92 -5.82
N SER A 388 -16.13 31.40 -4.57
CA SER A 388 -14.98 31.29 -3.67
C SER A 388 -14.62 29.84 -3.36
N GLU A 389 -15.62 29.00 -3.07
CA GLU A 389 -15.44 27.56 -2.83
C GLU A 389 -14.84 26.84 -4.05
N ALA A 390 -15.35 27.13 -5.24
CA ALA A 390 -14.82 26.60 -6.50
C ALA A 390 -13.35 27.00 -6.72
N ILE A 391 -13.01 28.27 -6.51
CA ILE A 391 -11.63 28.77 -6.64
C ILE A 391 -10.71 28.08 -5.62
N ASN A 392 -11.14 27.95 -4.37
CA ASN A 392 -10.37 27.24 -3.35
C ASN A 392 -10.10 25.79 -3.74
N SER A 393 -11.09 25.08 -4.30
CA SER A 393 -10.91 23.70 -4.80
C SER A 393 -9.89 23.62 -5.96
N ILE A 394 -9.86 24.62 -6.85
CA ILE A 394 -8.88 24.69 -7.94
C ILE A 394 -7.47 24.94 -7.38
N VAL A 395 -7.33 25.90 -6.46
CA VAL A 395 -6.04 26.22 -5.83
C VAL A 395 -5.50 25.02 -5.04
N GLN A 396 -6.36 24.24 -4.41
CA GLN A 396 -5.97 22.99 -3.73
C GLN A 396 -5.37 21.98 -4.71
N SER A 397 -5.93 21.81 -5.91
CA SER A 397 -5.33 20.96 -6.96
C SER A 397 -3.99 21.50 -7.47
N ILE A 398 -3.83 22.82 -7.56
CA ILE A 398 -2.55 23.43 -7.95
C ILE A 398 -1.49 23.22 -6.84
N ALA A 399 -1.90 23.23 -5.57
CA ALA A 399 -1.00 23.08 -4.43
C ALA A 399 -0.29 21.72 -4.39
N VAL A 400 -0.93 20.64 -4.85
CA VAL A 400 -0.35 19.28 -4.86
C VAL A 400 0.72 19.08 -5.95
N ILE A 401 0.86 20.01 -6.90
CA ILE A 401 1.86 19.94 -7.97
C ILE A 401 3.27 20.11 -7.37
N LYS A 402 4.12 19.11 -7.61
CA LYS A 402 5.49 19.05 -7.09
C LYS A 402 6.46 20.03 -7.75
N ASP A 403 6.30 20.28 -9.06
CA ASP A 403 7.15 21.21 -9.81
C ASP A 403 6.76 22.67 -9.49
N PRO A 404 7.67 23.46 -8.90
CA PRO A 404 7.37 24.86 -8.54
C PRO A 404 7.10 25.76 -9.74
N ILE A 405 7.75 25.53 -10.89
CA ILE A 405 7.60 26.35 -12.11
C ILE A 405 6.25 26.07 -12.76
N LEU A 406 5.91 24.79 -12.87
CA LEU A 406 4.62 24.38 -13.41
C LEU A 406 3.48 24.90 -12.52
N ARG A 407 3.65 24.82 -11.20
CA ARG A 407 2.69 25.34 -10.23
C ARG A 407 2.49 26.86 -10.35
N ASP A 408 3.57 27.64 -10.48
CA ASP A 408 3.50 29.09 -10.74
C ASP A 408 2.72 29.41 -12.02
N THR A 409 2.99 28.65 -13.08
CA THR A 409 2.33 28.81 -14.39
C THR A 409 0.82 28.57 -14.27
N TYR A 410 0.39 27.49 -13.61
CA TYR A 410 -1.04 27.23 -13.39
C TYR A 410 -1.70 28.25 -12.48
N LEU A 411 -0.99 28.77 -11.47
CA LEU A 411 -1.51 29.79 -10.58
C LEU A 411 -1.77 31.10 -11.31
N ARG A 412 -0.86 31.50 -12.21
CA ARG A 412 -1.02 32.68 -13.07
C ARG A 412 -2.21 32.52 -14.02
N GLU A 413 -2.36 31.35 -14.63
CA GLU A 413 -3.53 31.05 -15.49
C GLU A 413 -4.84 31.09 -14.70
N CYS A 414 -4.84 30.53 -13.48
CA CYS A 414 -5.98 30.59 -12.56
C CYS A 414 -6.33 32.04 -12.19
N ALA A 415 -5.34 32.89 -11.87
CA ALA A 415 -5.54 34.31 -11.60
C ALA A 415 -6.20 35.02 -12.80
N HIS A 416 -5.68 34.77 -14.01
CA HIS A 416 -6.20 35.39 -15.23
C HIS A 416 -7.66 35.01 -15.51
N ARG A 417 -8.01 33.71 -15.43
CA ARG A 417 -9.38 33.23 -15.70
C ARG A 417 -10.38 33.58 -14.61
N THR A 418 -9.95 33.63 -13.36
CA THR A 418 -10.83 33.92 -12.21
C THR A 418 -11.00 35.42 -11.96
N GLY A 419 -10.07 36.25 -12.44
CA GLY A 419 -9.99 37.68 -12.13
C GLY A 419 -9.49 37.98 -10.71
N MET A 420 -8.94 36.98 -10.00
CA MET A 420 -8.42 37.14 -8.65
C MET A 420 -7.01 37.75 -8.67
N LYS A 421 -6.66 38.48 -7.60
CA LYS A 421 -5.29 38.94 -7.41
C LYS A 421 -4.36 37.75 -7.16
N GLU A 422 -3.27 37.68 -7.90
CA GLU A 422 -2.29 36.58 -7.82
C GLU A 422 -1.77 36.36 -6.38
N ASN A 423 -1.43 37.44 -5.68
CA ASN A 423 -1.00 37.39 -4.26
C ASN A 423 -2.02 36.72 -3.33
N THR A 424 -3.32 36.87 -3.60
CA THR A 424 -4.38 36.22 -2.80
C THR A 424 -4.39 34.70 -3.04
N LEU A 425 -4.20 34.27 -4.29
CA LEU A 425 -4.12 32.85 -4.63
C LEU A 425 -2.83 32.21 -4.09
N ILE A 426 -1.70 32.92 -4.13
CA ILE A 426 -0.43 32.47 -3.54
C ILE A 426 -0.59 32.21 -2.04
N ALA A 427 -1.22 33.15 -1.31
CA ALA A 427 -1.43 33.01 0.13
C ALA A 427 -2.31 31.78 0.47
N GLN A 428 -3.38 31.56 -0.28
CA GLN A 428 -4.23 30.38 -0.09
C GLN A 428 -3.52 29.07 -0.46
N MET A 429 -2.77 29.05 -1.58
CA MET A 429 -1.98 27.90 -1.99
C MET A 429 -0.98 27.49 -0.91
N ASN A 430 -0.23 28.45 -0.35
CA ASN A 430 0.74 28.18 0.71
C ASN A 430 0.09 27.61 1.97
N ARG A 431 -1.13 28.04 2.29
CA ARG A 431 -1.91 27.46 3.40
C ARG A 431 -2.26 26.00 3.15
N PHE A 432 -2.66 25.64 1.93
CA PHE A 432 -2.92 24.24 1.56
C PHE A 432 -1.65 23.39 1.65
N ILE A 433 -0.52 23.88 1.13
CA ILE A 433 0.78 23.17 1.20
C ILE A 433 1.19 22.92 2.64
N TYR A 434 1.01 23.91 3.53
CA TYR A 434 1.35 23.75 4.94
C TYR A 434 0.47 22.71 5.63
N ASN A 435 -0.85 22.76 5.40
CA ASN A 435 -1.80 21.81 5.97
C ASN A 435 -1.56 20.38 5.49
N ASP A 436 -1.26 20.19 4.21
CA ASP A 436 -0.95 18.87 3.64
C ASP A 436 0.33 18.28 4.24
N LYS A 437 1.38 19.09 4.42
CA LYS A 437 2.61 18.67 5.10
C LYS A 437 2.38 18.27 6.55
N GLU A 438 1.56 19.01 7.28
CA GLU A 438 1.18 18.67 8.66
C GLU A 438 0.37 17.36 8.72
N GLN A 439 -0.54 17.13 7.78
CA GLN A 439 -1.27 15.87 7.68
C GLN A 439 -0.36 14.69 7.34
N GLN A 440 0.51 14.83 6.34
CA GLN A 440 1.48 13.79 5.98
C GLN A 440 2.44 13.49 7.13
N ARG A 441 2.87 14.49 7.91
CA ARG A 441 3.70 14.26 9.10
C ARG A 441 2.94 13.43 10.15
N LYS A 442 1.68 13.73 10.39
CA LYS A 442 0.83 12.97 11.33
C LYS A 442 0.57 11.55 10.84
N GLU A 443 0.34 11.36 9.54
CA GLU A 443 0.10 10.05 8.93
C GLU A 443 1.37 9.20 8.92
N GLN A 444 2.54 9.78 8.60
CA GLN A 444 3.83 9.11 8.70
C GLN A 444 4.18 8.70 10.13
N VAL A 445 3.86 9.53 11.12
CA VAL A 445 4.02 9.15 12.54
C VAL A 445 3.11 7.96 12.87
N ARG A 446 1.85 7.98 12.42
CA ARG A 446 0.89 6.88 12.64
C ARG A 446 1.28 5.59 11.91
N GLU A 447 1.75 5.67 10.67
CA GLU A 447 2.24 4.53 9.88
C GLU A 447 3.56 4.00 10.44
N ALA A 448 4.45 4.85 10.95
CA ALA A 448 5.67 4.43 11.63
C ALA A 448 5.36 3.74 12.96
N GLU A 449 4.36 4.21 13.71
CA GLU A 449 3.85 3.55 14.92
C GLU A 449 3.21 2.17 14.59
N GLN A 450 2.48 2.05 13.47
CA GLN A 450 1.92 0.78 13.01
C GLN A 450 2.97 -0.19 12.45
N SER A 451 3.95 0.32 11.70
CA SER A 451 5.03 -0.49 11.11
C SER A 451 6.06 -0.93 12.16
N ALA A 452 6.30 -0.10 13.18
CA ALA A 452 7.09 -0.48 14.36
C ALA A 452 6.40 -1.57 15.19
N SER A 453 5.06 -1.62 15.17
CA SER A 453 4.27 -2.70 15.76
C SER A 453 4.33 -4.01 14.95
N GLU A 454 4.61 -3.96 13.63
CA GLU A 454 4.69 -5.15 12.76
C GLU A 454 6.13 -5.68 12.58
N GLN A 455 7.17 -4.84 12.71
CA GLN A 455 8.58 -5.24 12.56
C GLN A 455 9.27 -5.69 13.87
N GLN A 456 8.57 -5.71 15.01
CA GLN A 456 9.11 -6.24 16.28
C GLN A 456 9.07 -7.78 16.40
N VAL A 457 8.64 -8.52 15.37
CA VAL A 457 8.43 -9.99 15.46
C VAL A 457 9.68 -10.84 15.20
N LEU A 458 10.83 -10.28 14.77
CA LEU A 458 12.04 -11.08 14.46
C LEU A 458 13.34 -10.45 15.00
N ARG A 459 13.45 -10.38 16.32
CA ARG A 459 14.71 -10.53 17.08
C ARG A 459 14.38 -11.45 18.26
N PRO A 460 15.31 -12.27 18.79
CA PRO A 460 15.07 -12.90 20.08
C PRO A 460 14.80 -11.76 21.06
N ALA A 461 13.57 -11.68 21.54
CA ALA A 461 13.17 -10.67 22.49
C ALA A 461 14.03 -10.89 23.74
N THR A 462 14.77 -9.87 24.16
CA THR A 462 15.02 -9.70 25.60
C THR A 462 13.66 -9.54 26.28
N PRO A 463 13.48 -10.07 27.51
CA PRO A 463 12.17 -10.17 28.15
C PRO A 463 11.48 -8.80 28.14
N MET A 464 10.18 -8.83 27.83
CA MET A 464 9.24 -7.70 27.77
C MET A 464 9.28 -6.81 26.52
N GLN A 465 8.45 -7.17 25.53
CA GLN A 465 7.77 -6.19 24.67
C GLN A 465 6.27 -6.48 24.60
N GLN A 466 5.59 -6.14 25.70
CA GLN A 466 4.19 -5.70 25.71
C GLN A 466 4.03 -4.83 26.96
N ALA A 467 3.81 -3.52 26.78
CA ALA A 467 3.54 -2.64 27.91
C ALA A 467 2.22 -3.05 28.55
N SER A 468 2.30 -3.63 29.74
CA SER A 468 1.14 -4.03 30.51
C SER A 468 0.22 -2.84 30.79
N LYS A 469 -1.09 -3.07 30.83
CA LYS A 469 -2.04 -2.09 31.37
C LYS A 469 -1.64 -1.67 32.79
N VAL A 470 -1.03 -2.56 33.57
CA VAL A 470 -0.54 -2.30 34.92
C VAL A 470 0.70 -1.40 34.92
N GLU A 471 1.62 -1.57 33.96
CA GLU A 471 2.77 -0.68 33.79
C GLU A 471 2.31 0.76 33.56
N THR A 472 1.30 0.94 32.70
CA THR A 472 0.72 2.26 32.42
C THR A 472 0.11 2.88 33.69
N MET A 473 -0.50 2.07 34.57
CA MET A 473 -1.07 2.54 35.84
C MET A 473 0.02 2.93 36.86
N LEU A 474 1.15 2.21 36.90
CA LEU A 474 2.31 2.59 37.72
C LEU A 474 2.94 3.90 37.21
N VAL A 475 3.11 4.05 35.90
CA VAL A 475 3.63 5.30 35.30
C VAL A 475 2.67 6.46 35.52
N GLN A 476 1.36 6.21 35.45
CA GLN A 476 0.36 7.22 35.79
C GLN A 476 0.49 7.69 37.24
N ALA A 477 0.73 6.76 38.18
CA ALA A 477 0.98 7.11 39.56
C ALA A 477 2.29 7.90 39.75
N ILE A 478 3.36 7.57 39.01
CA ILE A 478 4.60 8.33 39.05
C ILE A 478 4.40 9.75 38.53
N VAL A 479 3.65 9.93 37.43
CA VAL A 479 3.39 11.25 36.85
C VAL A 479 2.50 12.09 37.77
N ARG A 480 1.48 11.51 38.40
CA ARG A 480 0.51 12.27 39.22
C ARG A 480 0.95 12.50 40.66
N ASP A 481 1.63 11.51 41.23
CA ASP A 481 1.87 11.39 42.66
C ASP A 481 3.36 11.12 42.98
N GLY A 482 4.25 11.22 41.99
CA GLY A 482 5.66 10.81 42.10
C GLY A 482 6.41 11.44 43.27
N GLU A 483 6.16 12.72 43.56
CA GLU A 483 6.76 13.46 44.65
C GLU A 483 6.17 13.15 46.04
N LYS A 484 4.99 12.50 46.11
CA LYS A 484 4.28 12.28 47.36
C LYS A 484 4.96 11.20 48.19
N ILE A 485 5.21 11.49 49.46
CA ILE A 485 5.82 10.56 50.40
C ILE A 485 4.78 9.53 50.85
N ILE A 486 5.04 8.24 50.58
CA ILE A 486 4.13 7.15 50.93
C ILE A 486 4.65 6.26 52.06
N ILE A 487 5.96 6.30 52.35
CA ILE A 487 6.56 5.62 53.50
C ILE A 487 7.46 6.61 54.24
N ARG A 488 7.24 6.78 55.55
CA ARG A 488 8.01 7.69 56.42
C ARG A 488 8.83 6.92 57.44
N ASP A 489 9.98 7.47 57.81
CA ASP A 489 10.80 7.03 58.95
C ASP A 489 11.23 5.55 58.92
N VAL A 490 11.56 5.01 57.73
CA VAL A 490 12.13 3.66 57.63
C VAL A 490 13.58 3.73 58.06
N GLN A 491 13.95 2.91 59.04
CA GLN A 491 15.33 2.77 59.45
C GLN A 491 16.07 1.94 58.40
N ASP A 492 17.09 2.52 57.78
CA ASP A 492 17.97 1.81 56.86
C ASP A 492 18.84 0.82 57.68
N ASP A 493 18.76 -0.46 57.35
CA ASP A 493 19.46 -1.54 58.05
C ASP A 493 20.99 -1.48 57.86
N GLU A 494 21.48 -0.80 56.80
CA GLU A 494 22.92 -0.66 56.53
C GLU A 494 23.52 0.62 57.14
N THR A 495 22.77 1.72 57.18
CA THR A 495 23.27 3.03 57.60
C THR A 495 22.72 3.51 58.95
N GLY A 496 21.62 2.93 59.41
CA GLY A 496 20.93 3.30 60.66
C GLY A 496 20.14 4.61 60.61
N GLU A 497 20.14 5.32 59.48
CA GLU A 497 19.42 6.58 59.27
C GLU A 497 17.94 6.36 58.93
N ARG A 498 17.10 7.36 59.23
CA ARG A 498 15.66 7.32 58.91
C ARG A 498 15.41 7.96 57.55
N ILE A 499 14.98 7.15 56.59
CA ILE A 499 14.70 7.59 55.21
C ILE A 499 13.18 7.57 55.00
N SER A 500 12.68 8.58 54.28
CA SER A 500 11.30 8.61 53.79
C SER A 500 11.31 8.43 52.28
N LEU A 501 10.45 7.55 51.76
CA LEU A 501 10.37 7.21 50.34
C LEU A 501 9.10 7.79 49.73
N ASN A 502 9.26 8.48 48.60
CA ASN A 502 8.14 8.88 47.75
C ASN A 502 7.73 7.78 46.77
N VAL A 503 6.65 8.01 46.03
CA VAL A 503 6.08 7.01 45.10
C VAL A 503 7.11 6.54 44.08
N ALA A 504 7.85 7.46 43.45
CA ALA A 504 8.83 7.12 42.42
C ALA A 504 10.00 6.29 43.00
N GLN A 505 10.55 6.73 44.15
CA GLN A 505 11.63 6.04 44.84
C GLN A 505 11.20 4.65 45.33
N TYR A 506 10.00 4.52 45.88
CA TYR A 506 9.49 3.24 46.35
C TYR A 506 9.28 2.23 45.21
N ILE A 507 8.68 2.66 44.09
CA ILE A 507 8.48 1.78 42.93
C ILE A 507 9.83 1.28 42.39
N ALA A 508 10.83 2.17 42.26
CA ALA A 508 12.15 1.78 41.79
C ALA A 508 12.88 0.84 42.75
N TYR A 509 12.81 1.12 44.05
CA TYR A 509 13.40 0.27 45.08
C TYR A 509 12.77 -1.14 45.06
N ASP A 510 11.44 -1.23 45.09
CA ASP A 510 10.71 -2.50 45.20
C ASP A 510 10.87 -3.38 43.94
N LEU A 511 10.86 -2.77 42.74
CA LEU A 511 11.14 -3.50 41.48
C LEU A 511 12.62 -3.91 41.37
N GLY A 512 13.53 -3.06 41.86
CA GLY A 512 14.97 -3.32 41.85
C GLY A 512 15.37 -4.56 42.68
N LEU A 513 14.67 -4.84 43.78
CA LEU A 513 14.91 -6.05 44.60
C LEU A 513 14.77 -7.35 43.80
N ASP A 514 13.91 -7.36 42.77
CA ASP A 514 13.66 -8.51 41.90
C ASP A 514 14.36 -8.40 40.54
N ASN A 515 15.23 -7.40 40.33
CA ASN A 515 15.81 -7.02 39.03
C ASN A 515 14.75 -6.80 37.94
N LEU A 516 13.58 -6.27 38.31
CA LEU A 516 12.53 -5.91 37.36
C LEU A 516 12.72 -4.45 36.91
N SER A 517 12.48 -4.22 35.62
CA SER A 517 12.41 -2.88 35.04
C SER A 517 11.06 -2.70 34.34
N PHE A 518 10.75 -1.49 33.85
CA PHE A 518 9.65 -1.29 32.91
C PHE A 518 10.02 -1.74 31.50
N SER A 519 9.01 -2.11 30.71
CA SER A 519 9.19 -2.61 29.34
C SER A 519 9.32 -1.47 28.33
N ASN A 520 8.59 -0.39 28.55
CA ASN A 520 8.61 0.77 27.67
C ASN A 520 9.76 1.70 28.03
N PRO A 521 10.66 2.04 27.08
CA PRO A 521 11.76 2.97 27.32
C PRO A 521 11.32 4.33 27.87
N LEU A 522 10.13 4.83 27.48
CA LEU A 522 9.57 6.08 28.01
C LEU A 522 9.15 5.95 29.48
N SER A 523 8.61 4.80 29.90
CA SER A 523 8.29 4.52 31.30
C SER A 523 9.55 4.51 32.17
N VAL A 524 10.63 3.90 31.67
CA VAL A 524 11.94 3.85 32.34
C VAL A 524 12.52 5.25 32.49
N GLN A 525 12.43 6.07 31.44
CA GLN A 525 12.89 7.46 31.47
C GLN A 525 12.10 8.28 32.50
N ILE A 526 10.77 8.22 32.49
CA ILE A 526 9.91 8.92 33.47
C ILE A 526 10.26 8.51 34.90
N LEU A 527 10.43 7.22 35.17
CA LEU A 527 10.78 6.74 36.52
C LEU A 527 12.16 7.28 36.94
N THR A 528 13.13 7.27 36.05
CA THR A 528 14.52 7.69 36.34
C THR A 528 14.58 9.18 36.62
N GLU A 529 13.99 10.01 35.74
CA GLU A 529 13.93 11.47 35.92
C GLU A 529 13.13 11.84 37.18
N ALA A 530 12.06 11.10 37.50
CA ALA A 530 11.29 11.34 38.71
C ALA A 530 12.14 11.13 39.97
N ILE A 531 13.01 10.12 39.98
CA ILE A 531 13.92 9.83 41.11
C ILE A 531 15.02 10.88 41.21
N GLU A 532 15.62 11.27 40.08
CA GLU A 532 16.69 12.28 40.04
C GLU A 532 16.22 13.61 40.61
N HIS A 533 15.01 14.05 40.24
CA HIS A 533 14.43 15.31 40.71
C HIS A 533 13.67 15.19 42.04
N SER A 534 13.47 13.97 42.57
CA SER A 534 12.78 13.75 43.86
C SER A 534 13.48 14.41 45.06
N GLY A 535 14.77 14.70 44.96
CA GLY A 535 15.55 15.38 46.00
C GLY A 535 15.45 16.92 45.96
N GLU A 536 14.80 17.49 44.94
CA GLU A 536 14.70 18.95 44.76
C GLU A 536 13.54 19.53 45.57
N GLU A 537 13.80 20.59 46.34
CA GLU A 537 12.77 21.26 47.13
C GLU A 537 11.69 21.87 46.21
N GLY A 538 10.46 21.37 46.31
CA GLY A 538 9.31 21.86 45.54
C GLY A 538 9.06 21.16 44.20
N PHE A 539 9.77 20.07 43.91
CA PHE A 539 9.50 19.25 42.74
C PHE A 539 8.05 18.73 42.74
N LYS A 540 7.39 18.82 41.59
CA LYS A 540 6.07 18.25 41.33
C LYS A 540 6.13 17.46 40.03
N ALA A 541 5.92 16.15 40.12
CA ALA A 541 6.09 15.26 38.98
C ALA A 541 5.14 15.65 37.83
N GLU A 542 3.89 15.97 38.14
CA GLU A 542 2.88 16.27 37.11
C GLU A 542 3.24 17.52 36.30
N GLU A 543 3.60 18.61 36.97
CA GLU A 543 3.98 19.86 36.32
C GLU A 543 5.28 19.68 35.52
N TYR A 544 6.25 18.95 36.05
CA TYR A 544 7.52 18.67 35.39
C TYR A 544 7.32 17.85 34.11
N PHE A 545 6.64 16.71 34.18
CA PHE A 545 6.49 15.81 33.04
C PHE A 545 5.56 16.35 31.97
N THR A 546 4.50 17.09 32.33
CA THR A 546 3.61 17.72 31.33
C THR A 546 4.32 18.82 30.52
N HIS A 547 5.29 19.51 31.12
CA HIS A 547 6.11 20.54 30.45
C HIS A 547 7.49 20.04 30.04
N HIS A 548 7.68 18.72 29.96
CA HIS A 548 8.97 18.13 29.66
C HIS A 548 9.49 18.54 28.27
N SER A 549 10.81 18.66 28.14
CA SER A 549 11.46 19.10 26.90
C SER A 549 11.34 18.07 25.77
N ASP A 550 11.24 16.79 26.11
CA ASP A 550 10.90 15.71 25.19
C ASP A 550 9.39 15.66 24.97
N ILE A 551 8.98 15.87 23.71
CA ILE A 551 7.58 15.90 23.29
C ILE A 551 6.86 14.57 23.55
N LEU A 552 7.56 13.43 23.53
CA LEU A 552 6.98 12.11 23.75
C LEU A 552 6.65 11.90 25.23
N VAL A 553 7.57 12.27 26.12
CA VAL A 553 7.36 12.25 27.58
C VAL A 553 6.24 13.22 27.95
N SER A 554 6.25 14.44 27.42
CA SER A 554 5.20 15.44 27.64
C SER A 554 3.82 14.98 27.16
N THR A 555 3.74 14.41 25.95
CA THR A 555 2.46 13.91 25.41
C THR A 555 1.92 12.74 26.23
N LEU A 556 2.79 11.82 26.67
CA LEU A 556 2.41 10.70 27.52
C LEU A 556 1.94 11.19 28.89
N ALA A 557 2.67 12.10 29.52
CA ALA A 557 2.33 12.68 30.82
C ALA A 557 1.00 13.43 30.79
N ILE A 558 0.73 14.23 29.74
CA ILE A 558 -0.56 14.92 29.56
C ILE A 558 -1.70 13.90 29.47
N LYS A 559 -1.52 12.82 28.72
CA LYS A 559 -2.53 11.77 28.58
C LYS A 559 -2.81 11.04 29.90
N LEU A 560 -1.79 10.84 30.73
CA LEU A 560 -1.89 10.16 32.03
C LEU A 560 -2.38 11.09 33.16
N SER A 561 -2.14 12.40 33.04
CA SER A 561 -2.62 13.44 33.95
C SER A 561 -4.13 13.67 33.82
N VAL A 562 -4.71 13.61 32.61
CA VAL A 562 -6.14 13.90 32.40
C VAL A 562 -7.05 12.72 32.76
N ASP A 563 -7.92 12.92 33.76
CA ASP A 563 -9.01 11.98 34.05
C ASP A 563 -10.07 11.97 32.93
N ARG A 564 -10.46 10.78 32.49
CA ARG A 564 -11.47 10.58 31.42
C ARG A 564 -12.87 11.11 31.82
N PHE A 565 -13.12 11.30 33.11
CA PHE A 565 -14.34 11.89 33.66
C PHE A 565 -13.97 12.82 34.83
N GLN A 566 -14.29 14.12 34.73
CA GLN A 566 -14.10 15.06 35.83
C GLN A 566 -15.33 15.05 36.76
N LEU A 567 -15.15 14.58 38.00
CA LEU A 567 -16.15 14.74 39.06
C LEU A 567 -16.22 16.22 39.47
N SER A 568 -17.42 16.70 39.88
CA SER A 568 -17.56 18.06 40.41
C SER A 568 -16.67 18.26 41.64
N GLU A 569 -16.21 19.48 41.89
CA GLU A 569 -15.26 19.84 42.97
C GLU A 569 -15.71 19.36 44.36
N SER A 570 -17.03 19.21 44.59
CA SER A 570 -17.64 18.67 45.81
C SER A 570 -17.67 17.14 45.93
N MET A 571 -17.37 16.40 44.86
CA MET A 571 -17.34 14.93 44.78
C MET A 571 -15.92 14.37 44.60
N GLN A 572 -14.89 15.23 44.57
CA GLN A 572 -13.50 14.77 44.55
C GLN A 572 -13.15 14.15 45.91
N ILE A 573 -12.97 12.83 45.92
CA ILE A 573 -12.49 12.10 47.10
C ILE A 573 -11.03 12.51 47.31
N LYS A 574 -10.73 13.17 48.43
CA LYS A 574 -9.34 13.39 48.85
C LYS A 574 -8.76 12.04 49.30
N GLU A 575 -8.04 11.38 48.41
CA GLU A 575 -7.30 10.15 48.70
C GLU A 575 -6.32 10.41 49.86
N ARG A 576 -6.36 9.58 50.92
CA ARG A 576 -5.42 9.70 52.04
C ARG A 576 -4.09 9.07 51.64
N GLU A 577 -2.99 9.48 52.27
CA GLU A 577 -1.65 8.92 52.00
C GLU A 577 -1.60 7.39 52.15
N VAL A 578 -2.40 6.83 53.06
CA VAL A 578 -2.52 5.38 53.27
C VAL A 578 -3.21 4.69 52.08
N ASP A 579 -4.28 5.28 51.56
CA ASP A 579 -5.04 4.74 50.43
C ASP A 579 -4.17 4.75 49.14
N LEU A 580 -3.38 5.82 48.95
CA LEU A 580 -2.39 5.92 47.88
C LEU A 580 -1.30 4.84 48.01
N ARG A 581 -0.71 4.68 49.20
CA ARG A 581 0.32 3.66 49.46
C ARG A 581 -0.17 2.25 49.11
N ASP A 582 -1.34 1.87 49.61
CA ASP A 582 -1.90 0.53 49.40
C ASP A 582 -2.17 0.27 47.90
N ARG A 583 -2.66 1.30 47.19
CA ARG A 583 -2.83 1.26 45.73
C ARG A 583 -1.50 1.01 45.00
N ILE A 584 -0.42 1.71 45.36
CA ILE A 584 0.89 1.51 44.72
C ILE A 584 1.42 0.11 45.00
N MET A 585 1.35 -0.36 46.25
CA MET A 585 1.79 -1.71 46.62
C MET A 585 1.02 -2.79 45.84
N HIS A 586 -0.30 -2.62 45.70
CA HIS A 586 -1.12 -3.54 44.91
C HIS A 586 -0.76 -3.51 43.42
N LEU A 587 -0.54 -2.33 42.84
CA LEU A 587 -0.12 -2.19 41.43
C LEU A 587 1.24 -2.85 41.16
N ILE A 588 2.18 -2.81 42.11
CA ILE A 588 3.46 -3.52 41.97
C ILE A 588 3.25 -5.04 41.99
N LEU A 589 2.35 -5.55 42.85
CA LEU A 589 2.01 -6.96 42.87
C LEU A 589 1.31 -7.41 41.58
N ASP A 590 0.42 -6.58 41.04
CA ASP A 590 -0.22 -6.81 39.73
C ASP A 590 0.83 -6.84 38.61
N TYR A 591 1.83 -5.96 38.66
CA TYR A 591 2.90 -5.90 37.66
C TYR A 591 3.78 -7.16 37.71
N ARG A 592 4.13 -7.62 38.92
CA ARG A 592 4.84 -8.89 39.12
C ARG A 592 4.03 -10.08 38.58
N MET A 593 2.72 -10.10 38.82
CA MET A 593 1.85 -11.15 38.30
C MET A 593 1.87 -11.19 36.77
N ASP A 594 1.71 -10.04 36.13
CA ASP A 594 1.71 -9.95 34.68
C ASP A 594 3.04 -10.37 34.06
N TYR A 595 4.16 -9.98 34.68
CA TYR A 595 5.50 -10.45 34.29
C TYR A 595 5.61 -11.98 34.33
N VAL A 596 5.18 -12.59 35.44
CA VAL A 596 5.25 -14.05 35.60
C VAL A 596 4.32 -14.77 34.61
N GLU A 597 3.12 -14.24 34.35
CA GLU A 597 2.19 -14.83 33.38
C GLU A 597 2.69 -14.73 31.94
N GLN A 598 3.32 -13.62 31.56
CA GLN A 598 3.93 -13.46 30.25
C GLN A 598 5.11 -14.43 30.08
N HIS A 599 6.00 -14.48 31.07
CA HIS A 599 7.16 -15.37 31.00
C HIS A 599 6.75 -16.85 30.96
N LEU A 600 5.67 -17.23 31.64
CA LEU A 600 5.08 -18.57 31.52
C LEU A 600 4.59 -18.89 30.10
N LYS A 601 3.95 -17.93 29.42
CA LYS A 601 3.51 -18.11 28.02
C LYS A 601 4.71 -18.29 27.07
N GLU A 602 5.78 -17.51 27.27
CA GLU A 602 7.00 -17.59 26.47
C GLU A 602 7.73 -18.93 26.66
N LEU A 603 7.87 -19.40 27.90
CA LEU A 603 8.45 -20.72 28.20
C LEU A 603 7.59 -21.85 27.60
N GLN A 604 6.26 -21.73 27.63
CA GLN A 604 5.36 -22.70 27.01
C GLN A 604 5.46 -22.71 25.47
N ALA A 605 5.67 -21.56 24.83
CA ALA A 605 5.91 -21.46 23.38
C ALA A 605 7.31 -21.94 22.98
N SER A 606 8.31 -21.74 23.85
CA SER A 606 9.66 -22.27 23.64
C SER A 606 9.68 -23.80 23.77
N LEU A 607 8.88 -24.35 24.70
CA LEU A 607 8.71 -25.79 24.85
C LEU A 607 8.07 -26.48 23.62
N SER A 608 7.22 -25.78 22.86
CA SER A 608 6.57 -26.34 21.67
C SER A 608 7.43 -26.31 20.40
N THR A 609 8.53 -25.54 20.42
CA THR A 609 9.45 -25.35 19.29
C THR A 609 10.82 -25.99 19.50
N GLU A 610 11.19 -26.33 20.74
CA GLU A 610 12.47 -26.96 21.09
C GLU A 610 12.43 -28.49 20.89
N SER A 611 13.51 -29.05 20.35
CA SER A 611 13.61 -30.48 20.00
C SER A 611 14.68 -31.24 20.79
N ASP A 612 15.52 -30.51 21.54
CA ASP A 612 16.54 -31.09 22.42
C ASP A 612 15.94 -31.49 23.78
N LEU A 613 16.06 -32.77 24.15
CA LEU A 613 15.47 -33.34 25.36
C LEU A 613 16.01 -32.72 26.65
N ASN A 614 17.28 -32.32 26.68
CA ASN A 614 17.89 -31.74 27.90
C ASN A 614 17.39 -30.32 28.14
N LYS A 615 17.33 -29.49 27.09
CA LYS A 615 16.74 -28.14 27.16
C LYS A 615 15.25 -28.18 27.46
N THR A 616 14.54 -29.18 26.94
CA THR A 616 13.13 -29.41 27.26
C THR A 616 12.93 -29.63 28.77
N MET A 617 13.79 -30.42 29.42
CA MET A 617 13.73 -30.64 30.87
C MET A 617 14.08 -29.38 31.68
N GLU A 618 15.02 -28.56 31.22
CA GLU A 618 15.35 -27.27 31.83
C GLU A 618 14.17 -26.29 31.75
N ILE A 619 13.57 -26.13 30.56
CA ILE A 619 12.39 -25.27 30.33
C ILE A 619 11.21 -25.74 31.21
N MET A 620 10.96 -27.05 31.30
CA MET A 620 9.92 -27.58 32.20
C MET A 620 10.19 -27.27 33.68
N GLY A 621 11.46 -27.30 34.09
CA GLY A 621 11.88 -26.92 35.45
C GLY A 621 11.61 -25.44 35.74
N GLU A 622 11.87 -24.55 34.78
CA GLU A 622 11.59 -23.11 34.91
C GLU A 622 10.10 -22.81 34.88
N ILE A 623 9.32 -23.47 34.02
CA ILE A 623 7.85 -23.35 34.02
C ILE A 623 7.29 -23.70 35.40
N LYS A 624 7.77 -24.76 36.05
CA LYS A 624 7.32 -25.13 37.39
C LYS A 624 7.62 -24.05 38.43
N LYS A 625 8.84 -23.50 38.42
CA LYS A 625 9.24 -22.40 39.32
C LYS A 625 8.35 -21.17 39.13
N MET A 626 8.10 -20.79 37.88
CA MET A 626 7.27 -19.63 37.56
C MET A 626 5.79 -19.86 37.91
N GLN A 627 5.28 -21.09 37.75
CA GLN A 627 3.93 -21.46 38.20
C GLN A 627 3.78 -21.37 39.73
N ASP A 628 4.78 -21.81 40.48
CA ASP A 628 4.79 -21.70 41.94
C ASP A 628 4.80 -20.22 42.37
N MET A 629 5.62 -19.39 41.72
CA MET A 629 5.68 -17.94 41.97
C MET A 629 4.33 -17.24 41.67
N ARG A 630 3.71 -17.59 40.52
CA ARG A 630 2.36 -17.11 40.16
C ARG A 630 1.35 -17.45 41.26
N ASN A 631 1.37 -18.67 41.79
CA ASN A 631 0.43 -19.09 42.82
C ASN A 631 0.64 -18.34 44.14
N VAL A 632 1.89 -17.97 44.49
CA VAL A 632 2.19 -17.14 45.66
C VAL A 632 1.68 -15.72 45.47
N LEU A 633 1.93 -15.11 44.31
CA LEU A 633 1.43 -13.76 43.99
C LEU A 633 -0.10 -13.71 43.97
N ALA A 634 -0.76 -14.74 43.43
CA ALA A 634 -2.21 -14.83 43.39
C ALA A 634 -2.84 -14.88 44.79
N ARG A 635 -2.17 -15.53 45.74
CA ARG A 635 -2.61 -15.54 47.15
C ARG A 635 -2.44 -14.19 47.84
N LYS A 636 -1.38 -13.44 47.51
CA LYS A 636 -1.16 -12.09 48.05
C LYS A 636 -2.23 -11.12 47.51
N LEU A 637 -2.41 -11.07 46.19
CA LEU A 637 -3.44 -10.26 45.53
C LEU A 637 -4.87 -10.63 45.98
N GLY A 638 -5.13 -11.92 46.23
CA GLY A 638 -6.44 -12.37 46.73
C GLY A 638 -6.73 -12.03 48.20
N ASN A 639 -5.70 -11.74 49.02
CA ASN A 639 -5.86 -11.32 50.41
C ASN A 639 -5.92 -9.79 50.57
N ASP A 640 -5.32 -9.04 49.65
CA ASP A 640 -5.33 -7.58 49.61
C ASP A 640 -6.50 -7.05 48.76
N ILE A 641 -7.74 -7.35 49.16
CA ILE A 641 -8.91 -6.71 48.53
C ILE A 641 -8.98 -5.26 49.04
N VAL A 642 -8.49 -4.31 48.23
CA VAL A 642 -8.73 -2.88 48.45
C VAL A 642 -10.23 -2.62 48.30
N VAL A 643 -10.92 -2.29 49.41
CA VAL A 643 -12.35 -1.90 49.43
C VAL A 643 -12.48 -0.41 49.12
#